data_AF-A0A319ERQ8-F1
#
_entry.id   AF-A0A319ERQ8-F1
#
_cell.length_a   1.000
_cell.length_b   1.000
_cell.length_c   1.000
_cell.angle_alpha   90.00
_cell.angle_beta   90.00
_cell.angle_gamma   90.00
#
_symmetry.space_group_name_H-M   'P 1'
#
loop_
_entity.id
_entity.type
_entity.pdbx_description
1 polymer ?
#
loop_
_entity_poly.entity_id
_entity_poly.type
_entity_poly.pdbx_seq_one_letter_code
_entity_poly.pdbx_strand_id
1 'polypeptide(L)'
;MPSAGLQKQIGQLFAVGFHGLTPSPEIKTLIHEYGIGGIVLFKRNISDAAQLQSLTLALQEEARLAGHEHPLFIGIDQENGLVTRISPPIAPQLPGPMALGATNSPELAYQVGIATGEILSAAGINMNYAPVCDINSEPLNPVIGVRSFGDDPEFVARFASATARGLREHKVVPTVKHFPGHGDTAVDSHFGLPVIPKSRDQLDCCELVPFRQAAAEGIEAIMTAHISLPGIGDGKLPATLSPDVMNILRKDMGYDGMVITDCLEMDGIRATYGTEQGAVLALAAGCDSIMICHTFVVQVASILKVCQAAESGQIPPLRLKEAMRRVGELKRGFLGWDSALRSQESRESWPALGAGISNHSALAEQAYARSVTVIRDDSHVLPVSRSANVVFLFPGDQTPAGGAVDGEGLGRKGSYNASIYLEILKKYNSTVVEIRYGAAGLSAETLRTIEAADVVIFTSINARESPFQRELGLELPSRTRALVSVAACNPYDFLEDACIGTYIATYEPTPEAFVAAAEVIFGASVPKGVLPVESSMGQLSIGVSELDSPKDISQLSAVWNAALPTYPLPAPKLQVLVSQEHGHHFVARMGGDIVGFCLTYASHAPSYVVGNVAVLAVHPEKQGQGIGTALISKATEWYRANLKLTRLELSSVFPRFFPGIPQDLPSTVQEFFERRGFSLWHTSPRNVDLYRDIRDFKAPDAYIARAEEQGYTFAPLQPEHYEECLAGQRKNFSANVSWVGQYEGLVPTKFPSSVMVAFDSQGKQAAWTLMLGPDSPALQKGWALPPLCGPKTGLIGCVGVDSDHRKRGLGLALLSHAMEDLKRRGTEGVFVDWVVLEGFYEQLGFEVWREYRRATFRM
;
A
#
# COMPACT_ATOMS: atom_id res chain seq x y z
N MET A 1 -3.99 6.69 47.52
CA MET A 1 -5.03 6.80 46.47
C MET A 1 -4.65 7.99 45.61
N PRO A 2 -4.46 7.81 44.29
CA PRO A 2 -4.13 8.91 43.39
C PRO A 2 -5.17 10.01 43.45
N SER A 3 -4.79 11.27 43.17
CA SER A 3 -5.74 12.39 43.19
C SER A 3 -6.84 12.22 42.13
N ALA A 4 -8.06 12.70 42.43
CA ALA A 4 -9.18 12.65 41.49
C ALA A 4 -8.88 13.36 40.15
N GLY A 5 -8.09 14.44 40.18
CA GLY A 5 -7.63 15.15 38.98
C GLY A 5 -6.73 14.27 38.09
N LEU A 6 -5.78 13.55 38.69
CA LEU A 6 -4.92 12.62 37.96
C LEU A 6 -5.72 11.45 37.38
N GLN A 7 -6.67 10.90 38.14
CA GLN A 7 -7.54 9.83 37.65
C GLN A 7 -8.29 10.25 36.38
N LYS A 8 -8.90 11.45 36.38
CA LYS A 8 -9.60 12.00 35.20
C LYS A 8 -8.67 12.25 34.02
N GLN A 9 -7.45 12.73 34.26
CA GLN A 9 -6.46 12.93 33.19
C GLN A 9 -6.03 11.60 32.56
N ILE A 10 -5.77 10.58 33.38
CA ILE A 10 -5.37 9.25 32.90
C ILE A 10 -6.53 8.55 32.21
N GLY A 11 -7.76 8.69 32.73
CA GLY A 11 -8.95 8.11 32.12
C GLY A 11 -9.16 8.54 30.67
N GLN A 12 -8.77 9.76 30.28
CA GLN A 12 -8.84 10.19 28.88
C GLN A 12 -8.03 9.31 27.91
N LEU A 13 -7.09 8.51 28.42
CA LEU A 13 -6.31 7.56 27.64
C LEU A 13 -6.97 6.16 27.55
N PHE A 14 -8.14 5.95 28.18
CA PHE A 14 -8.82 4.66 28.17
C PHE A 14 -10.04 4.66 27.25
N ALA A 15 -10.14 3.59 26.46
CA ALA A 15 -11.33 3.19 25.71
C ALA A 15 -11.91 1.92 26.35
N VAL A 16 -13.17 1.97 26.78
CA VAL A 16 -13.77 0.89 27.58
C VAL A 16 -15.11 0.43 27.02
N GLY A 17 -15.42 -0.86 27.15
CA GLY A 17 -16.75 -1.37 26.82
C GLY A 17 -17.60 -1.63 28.06
N PHE A 18 -18.89 -1.92 27.84
CA PHE A 18 -19.85 -2.25 28.89
C PHE A 18 -20.97 -3.16 28.34
N HIS A 19 -21.82 -3.69 29.22
CA HIS A 19 -22.98 -4.50 28.87
C HIS A 19 -24.28 -3.71 28.99
N GLY A 20 -25.24 -4.02 28.10
CA GLY A 20 -26.57 -3.42 28.11
C GLY A 20 -26.82 -2.45 26.95
N LEU A 21 -28.09 -2.07 26.80
CA LEU A 21 -28.60 -1.24 25.70
C LEU A 21 -28.72 0.25 26.07
N THR A 22 -28.42 0.61 27.31
CA THR A 22 -28.41 1.98 27.84
C THR A 22 -27.21 2.16 28.77
N PRO A 23 -26.77 3.40 29.08
CA PRO A 23 -25.62 3.60 29.96
C PRO A 23 -25.88 3.01 31.36
N SER A 24 -25.12 1.97 31.71
CA SER A 24 -25.17 1.30 33.02
C SER A 24 -24.59 2.19 34.14
N PRO A 25 -24.89 1.90 35.42
CA PRO A 25 -24.26 2.61 36.54
C PRO A 25 -22.72 2.60 36.47
N GLU A 26 -22.14 1.45 36.09
CA GLU A 26 -20.69 1.25 36.00
C GLU A 26 -20.06 2.17 34.94
N ILE A 27 -20.64 2.25 33.74
CA ILE A 27 -20.09 3.13 32.70
C ILE A 27 -20.27 4.60 33.05
N LYS A 28 -21.38 4.98 33.71
CA LYS A 28 -21.56 6.34 34.23
C LYS A 28 -20.47 6.68 35.27
N THR A 29 -20.15 5.77 36.19
CA THR A 29 -19.04 5.95 37.12
C THR A 29 -17.71 6.18 36.38
N LEU A 30 -17.40 5.39 35.35
CA LEU A 30 -16.18 5.58 34.54
C LEU A 30 -16.16 6.94 33.84
N ILE A 31 -17.29 7.43 33.32
CA ILE A 31 -17.40 8.74 32.67
C ILE A 31 -17.23 9.89 33.67
N HIS A 32 -17.94 9.84 34.81
CA HIS A 32 -18.03 10.95 35.76
C HIS A 32 -16.86 11.03 36.73
N GLU A 33 -16.43 9.89 37.27
CA GLU A 33 -15.41 9.83 38.32
C GLU A 33 -14.01 9.68 37.72
N TYR A 34 -13.87 8.78 36.74
CA TYR A 34 -12.58 8.47 36.12
C TYR A 34 -12.32 9.23 34.82
N GLY A 35 -13.30 9.93 34.26
CA GLY A 35 -13.10 10.76 33.08
C GLY A 35 -12.62 9.97 31.85
N ILE A 36 -13.16 8.77 31.59
CA ILE A 36 -12.73 7.94 30.46
C ILE A 36 -12.79 8.68 29.11
N GLY A 37 -11.86 8.37 28.20
CA GLY A 37 -11.72 9.05 26.93
C GLY A 37 -12.60 8.50 25.81
N GLY A 38 -12.94 7.21 25.87
CA GLY A 38 -13.70 6.54 24.82
C GLY A 38 -14.50 5.33 25.27
N ILE A 39 -15.44 4.94 24.42
CA ILE A 39 -16.34 3.80 24.55
C ILE A 39 -16.10 2.83 23.39
N VAL A 40 -16.12 1.53 23.67
CA VAL A 40 -16.13 0.45 22.68
C VAL A 40 -17.48 -0.24 22.70
N LEU A 41 -18.19 -0.22 21.56
CA LEU A 41 -19.48 -0.90 21.41
C LEU A 41 -19.31 -2.26 20.74
N PHE A 42 -20.14 -3.21 21.18
CA PHE A 42 -20.25 -4.55 20.62
C PHE A 42 -21.70 -4.87 20.26
N LYS A 43 -21.94 -6.04 19.65
CA LYS A 43 -23.29 -6.51 19.31
C LYS A 43 -24.23 -6.55 20.52
N ARG A 44 -23.70 -6.77 21.73
CA ARG A 44 -24.44 -6.73 23.00
C ARG A 44 -25.02 -5.36 23.38
N ASN A 45 -24.61 -4.30 22.69
CA ASN A 45 -25.11 -2.93 22.93
C ASN A 45 -26.13 -2.47 21.87
N ILE A 46 -26.47 -3.34 20.91
CA ILE A 46 -27.25 -3.00 19.73
C ILE A 46 -28.49 -3.89 19.66
N SER A 47 -29.68 -3.31 19.77
CA SER A 47 -30.96 -3.96 19.43
C SER A 47 -31.48 -3.51 18.07
N ASP A 48 -31.53 -2.20 17.86
CA ASP A 48 -32.08 -1.55 16.67
C ASP A 48 -31.49 -0.15 16.48
N ALA A 49 -31.80 0.49 15.34
CA ALA A 49 -31.27 1.81 14.99
C ALA A 49 -31.64 2.91 16.00
N ALA A 50 -32.89 2.93 16.45
CA ALA A 50 -33.38 4.00 17.33
C ALA A 50 -32.73 3.88 18.71
N GLN A 51 -32.68 2.66 19.26
CA GLN A 51 -31.98 2.38 20.51
C GLN A 51 -30.50 2.73 20.43
N LEU A 52 -29.80 2.36 19.34
CA LEU A 52 -28.38 2.66 19.20
C LEU A 52 -28.10 4.17 19.18
N GLN A 53 -28.93 4.94 18.46
CA GLN A 53 -28.83 6.41 18.45
C GLN A 53 -29.10 7.03 19.83
N SER A 54 -30.10 6.52 20.55
CA SER A 54 -30.40 6.97 21.91
C SER A 54 -29.26 6.63 22.87
N LEU A 55 -28.65 5.46 22.73
CA LEU A 55 -27.50 5.05 23.54
C LEU A 55 -26.30 5.97 23.32
N THR A 56 -25.91 6.22 22.06
CA THR A 56 -24.74 7.07 21.77
C THR A 56 -24.95 8.50 22.21
N LEU A 57 -26.17 9.05 22.03
CA LEU A 57 -26.53 10.37 22.56
C LEU A 57 -26.43 10.40 24.09
N ALA A 58 -27.02 9.44 24.79
CA ALA A 58 -27.00 9.39 26.25
C ALA A 58 -25.57 9.30 26.80
N LEU A 59 -24.67 8.54 26.15
CA LEU A 59 -23.25 8.49 26.54
C LEU A 59 -22.57 9.86 26.41
N GLN A 60 -22.85 10.60 25.33
CA GLN A 60 -22.30 11.95 25.15
C GLN A 60 -22.89 12.97 26.13
N GLU A 61 -24.18 12.85 26.47
CA GLU A 61 -24.81 13.67 27.51
C GLU A 61 -24.17 13.44 28.87
N GLU A 62 -23.92 12.18 29.25
CA GLU A 62 -23.20 11.86 30.49
C GLU A 62 -21.80 12.49 30.52
N ALA A 63 -21.05 12.43 29.40
CA ALA A 63 -19.73 13.06 29.30
C ALA A 63 -19.79 14.59 29.39
N ARG A 64 -20.81 15.21 28.79
CA ARG A 64 -21.02 16.65 28.88
C ARG A 64 -21.37 17.08 30.31
N LEU A 65 -22.23 16.34 30.99
CA LEU A 65 -22.59 16.56 32.39
C LEU A 65 -21.38 16.39 33.32
N ALA A 66 -20.51 15.41 33.02
CA ALA A 66 -19.27 15.16 33.74
C ALA A 66 -18.19 16.25 33.52
N GLY A 67 -18.42 17.22 32.63
CA GLY A 67 -17.53 18.34 32.37
C GLY A 67 -16.32 18.00 31.49
N HIS A 68 -16.46 17.03 30.58
CA HIS A 68 -15.39 16.70 29.63
C HIS A 68 -15.12 17.87 28.68
N GLU A 69 -13.84 18.10 28.34
CA GLU A 69 -13.45 19.16 27.40
C GLU A 69 -13.92 18.84 25.96
N HIS A 70 -13.80 17.59 25.56
CA HIS A 70 -14.19 17.07 24.26
C HIS A 70 -15.17 15.90 24.41
N PRO A 71 -16.02 15.63 23.39
CA PRO A 71 -16.86 14.44 23.37
C PRO A 71 -16.07 13.14 23.56
N LEU A 72 -16.77 12.07 23.93
CA LEU A 72 -16.21 10.72 23.96
C LEU A 72 -15.91 10.26 22.53
N PHE A 73 -14.82 9.51 22.37
CA PHE A 73 -14.78 8.55 21.27
C PHE A 73 -15.85 7.49 21.51
N ILE A 74 -16.64 7.16 20.50
CA ILE A 74 -17.55 6.02 20.50
C ILE A 74 -17.10 5.18 19.32
N GLY A 75 -16.43 4.07 19.62
CA GLY A 75 -15.79 3.18 18.68
C GLY A 75 -16.51 1.84 18.51
N ILE A 76 -16.31 1.19 17.37
CA ILE A 76 -16.88 -0.13 17.05
C ILE A 76 -15.97 -0.89 16.08
N ASP A 77 -16.03 -2.22 16.08
CA ASP A 77 -15.43 -3.07 15.03
C ASP A 77 -16.43 -3.31 13.89
N GLN A 78 -16.56 -2.34 12.99
CA GLN A 78 -17.35 -2.47 11.78
C GLN A 78 -16.41 -2.65 10.57
N GLU A 79 -15.81 -3.85 10.46
CA GLU A 79 -14.95 -4.23 9.33
C GLU A 79 -15.75 -4.58 8.07
N ASN A 80 -17.05 -4.80 8.24
CA ASN A 80 -17.99 -5.38 7.28
C ASN A 80 -17.73 -6.89 7.02
N GLY A 81 -18.49 -7.45 6.09
CA GLY A 81 -18.55 -8.89 5.84
C GLY A 81 -18.66 -9.74 7.10
N LEU A 82 -17.69 -10.63 7.33
CA LEU A 82 -17.69 -11.55 8.47
C LEU A 82 -17.73 -10.84 9.84
N VAL A 83 -17.05 -9.69 9.98
CA VAL A 83 -16.99 -8.91 11.23
C VAL A 83 -17.85 -7.64 11.07
N THR A 84 -19.15 -7.83 11.28
CA THR A 84 -20.18 -6.80 11.18
C THR A 84 -20.95 -6.73 12.50
N ARG A 85 -21.12 -5.53 13.06
CA ARG A 85 -21.88 -5.30 14.31
C ARG A 85 -23.25 -4.69 14.00
N ILE A 86 -23.26 -3.65 13.17
CA ILE A 86 -24.47 -3.07 12.58
C ILE A 86 -24.73 -3.83 11.29
N SER A 87 -25.76 -4.67 11.31
CA SER A 87 -26.12 -5.62 10.25
C SER A 87 -27.61 -5.50 9.91
N PRO A 88 -28.10 -6.15 8.84
CA PRO A 88 -29.53 -6.19 8.56
C PRO A 88 -30.33 -6.72 9.75
N PRO A 89 -31.54 -6.19 10.02
CA PRO A 89 -32.28 -5.18 9.25
C PRO A 89 -31.94 -3.73 9.61
N ILE A 90 -30.92 -3.47 10.46
CA ILE A 90 -30.54 -2.11 10.83
C ILE A 90 -29.96 -1.40 9.61
N ALA A 91 -28.83 -1.88 9.09
CA ALA A 91 -28.17 -1.36 7.89
C ALA A 91 -27.98 -2.47 6.84
N PRO A 92 -27.85 -2.13 5.55
CA PRO A 92 -27.45 -3.11 4.53
C PRO A 92 -26.11 -3.76 4.88
N GLN A 93 -25.97 -5.05 4.54
CA GLN A 93 -24.70 -5.74 4.65
C GLN A 93 -23.76 -5.27 3.56
N LEU A 94 -22.65 -4.65 3.94
CA LEU A 94 -21.57 -4.27 3.03
C LEU A 94 -20.52 -5.39 2.94
N PRO A 95 -19.79 -5.51 1.81
CA PRO A 95 -18.77 -6.54 1.62
C PRO A 95 -17.59 -6.35 2.58
N GLY A 96 -17.05 -7.47 3.06
CA GLY A 96 -15.84 -7.50 3.88
C GLY A 96 -14.55 -7.31 3.08
N PRO A 97 -13.39 -7.26 3.77
CA PRO A 97 -12.11 -6.94 3.15
C PRO A 97 -11.71 -7.86 1.98
N MET A 98 -11.76 -9.19 2.13
CA MET A 98 -11.35 -10.08 1.02
C MET A 98 -12.35 -10.07 -0.14
N ALA A 99 -13.65 -9.92 0.14
CA ALA A 99 -14.66 -9.72 -0.90
C ALA A 99 -14.39 -8.44 -1.69
N LEU A 100 -14.04 -7.34 -1.00
CA LEU A 100 -13.60 -6.10 -1.64
C LEU A 100 -12.31 -6.30 -2.44
N GLY A 101 -11.32 -7.01 -1.89
CA GLY A 101 -10.09 -7.38 -2.58
C GLY A 101 -10.38 -8.10 -3.89
N ALA A 102 -11.29 -9.08 -3.87
CA ALA A 102 -11.66 -9.82 -5.06
C ALA A 102 -12.27 -8.98 -6.19
N THR A 103 -12.79 -7.78 -5.88
CA THR A 103 -13.27 -6.84 -6.91
C THR A 103 -12.16 -6.19 -7.73
N ASN A 104 -10.91 -6.25 -7.22
CA ASN A 104 -9.72 -5.57 -7.74
C ASN A 104 -9.95 -4.07 -7.99
N SER A 105 -10.75 -3.43 -7.13
CA SER A 105 -11.17 -2.02 -7.26
C SER A 105 -11.02 -1.26 -5.93
N PRO A 106 -9.86 -0.63 -5.68
CA PRO A 106 -9.67 0.24 -4.51
C PRO A 106 -10.71 1.38 -4.44
N GLU A 107 -11.17 1.87 -5.60
CA GLU A 107 -12.26 2.87 -5.65
C GLU A 107 -13.56 2.34 -5.03
N LEU A 108 -13.86 1.05 -5.22
CA LEU A 108 -15.05 0.45 -4.63
C LEU A 108 -14.88 0.26 -3.11
N ALA A 109 -13.67 -0.04 -2.65
CA ALA A 109 -13.34 -0.07 -1.24
C ALA A 109 -13.41 1.33 -0.58
N TYR A 110 -13.09 2.40 -1.32
CA TYR A 110 -13.30 3.78 -0.89
C TYR A 110 -14.80 4.09 -0.76
N GLN A 111 -15.61 3.78 -1.78
CA GLN A 111 -17.07 3.99 -1.75
C GLN A 111 -17.76 3.21 -0.63
N VAL A 112 -17.37 1.94 -0.42
CA VAL A 112 -17.86 1.14 0.72
C VAL A 112 -17.40 1.73 2.05
N GLY A 113 -16.18 2.29 2.12
CA GLY A 113 -15.71 3.06 3.27
C GLY A 113 -16.57 4.29 3.57
N ILE A 114 -17.00 5.04 2.53
CA ILE A 114 -17.93 6.18 2.67
C ILE A 114 -19.26 5.71 3.24
N ALA A 115 -19.89 4.69 2.63
CA ALA A 115 -21.17 4.15 3.07
C ALA A 115 -21.10 3.65 4.53
N THR A 116 -20.00 2.98 4.89
CA THR A 116 -19.74 2.54 6.27
C THR A 116 -19.62 3.75 7.22
N GLY A 117 -18.88 4.78 6.82
CA GLY A 117 -18.73 6.01 7.59
C GLY A 117 -20.06 6.72 7.82
N GLU A 118 -20.91 6.79 6.80
CA GLU A 118 -22.25 7.38 6.87
C GLU A 118 -23.15 6.64 7.87
N ILE A 119 -23.19 5.31 7.78
CA ILE A 119 -23.92 4.42 8.70
C ILE A 119 -23.47 4.65 10.15
N LEU A 120 -22.16 4.65 10.40
CA LEU A 120 -21.59 4.82 11.73
C LEU A 120 -21.87 6.22 12.29
N SER A 121 -21.66 7.26 11.47
CA SER A 121 -21.89 8.65 11.86
C SER A 121 -23.36 8.90 12.22
N ALA A 122 -24.30 8.34 11.45
CA ALA A 122 -25.73 8.41 11.75
C ALA A 122 -26.13 7.69 13.05
N ALA A 123 -25.39 6.64 13.44
CA ALA A 123 -25.55 5.97 14.73
C ALA A 123 -24.92 6.75 15.89
N GLY A 124 -24.19 7.85 15.63
CA GLY A 124 -23.43 8.60 16.63
C GLY A 124 -22.08 7.96 17.00
N ILE A 125 -21.61 7.03 16.18
CA ILE A 125 -20.30 6.38 16.30
C ILE A 125 -19.30 7.22 15.49
N ASN A 126 -18.16 7.53 16.10
CA ASN A 126 -17.19 8.47 15.54
C ASN A 126 -15.78 7.89 15.41
N MET A 127 -15.61 6.60 15.71
CA MET A 127 -14.37 5.85 15.51
C MET A 127 -14.71 4.44 15.00
N ASN A 128 -13.97 3.96 14.01
CA ASN A 128 -14.08 2.58 13.54
C ASN A 128 -12.73 1.89 13.72
N TYR A 129 -12.74 0.72 14.33
CA TYR A 129 -11.56 -0.13 14.47
C TYR A 129 -11.35 -0.93 13.18
N ALA A 130 -11.23 -0.20 12.07
CA ALA A 130 -11.05 -0.69 10.71
C ALA A 130 -10.40 0.44 9.89
N PRO A 131 -9.74 0.14 8.76
CA PRO A 131 -9.64 -1.18 8.10
C PRO A 131 -8.54 -2.09 8.65
N VAL A 132 -8.61 -3.38 8.31
CA VAL A 132 -7.55 -4.36 8.57
C VAL A 132 -6.45 -4.22 7.52
N CYS A 133 -5.21 -4.11 7.99
CA CYS A 133 -3.96 -3.99 7.25
C CYS A 133 -3.13 -5.28 7.27
N ASP A 134 -3.58 -6.33 7.97
CA ASP A 134 -2.87 -7.59 8.00
C ASP A 134 -2.87 -8.24 6.62
N ILE A 135 -1.75 -8.88 6.27
CA ILE A 135 -1.54 -9.55 4.99
C ILE A 135 -1.75 -11.04 5.20
N ASN A 136 -2.71 -11.65 4.50
CA ASN A 136 -3.09 -13.04 4.74
C ASN A 136 -2.11 -14.04 4.09
N SER A 137 -0.84 -13.94 4.46
CA SER A 137 0.29 -14.71 3.91
C SER A 137 0.36 -16.14 4.44
N GLU A 138 -0.31 -16.47 5.56
CA GLU A 138 -0.51 -17.83 6.05
C GLU A 138 -1.94 -18.31 5.72
N PRO A 139 -2.14 -19.21 4.75
CA PRO A 139 -3.45 -19.71 4.35
C PRO A 139 -4.26 -20.42 5.45
N LEU A 140 -3.61 -20.87 6.53
CA LEU A 140 -4.26 -21.48 7.69
C LEU A 140 -4.54 -20.48 8.82
N ASN A 141 -4.39 -19.18 8.60
CA ASN A 141 -4.63 -18.18 9.62
C ASN A 141 -6.09 -18.20 10.11
N PRO A 142 -6.35 -18.55 11.39
CA PRO A 142 -7.71 -18.73 11.91
C PRO A 142 -8.38 -17.42 12.36
N VAL A 143 -7.63 -16.31 12.38
CA VAL A 143 -8.06 -15.02 12.95
C VAL A 143 -8.30 -13.97 11.89
N ILE A 144 -7.39 -13.87 10.92
CA ILE A 144 -7.44 -12.85 9.85
C ILE A 144 -8.26 -13.40 8.68
N GLY A 145 -7.73 -14.37 7.92
CA GLY A 145 -8.43 -14.97 6.79
C GLY A 145 -9.08 -13.91 5.88
N VAL A 146 -10.38 -14.01 5.68
CA VAL A 146 -11.20 -13.08 4.87
C VAL A 146 -11.28 -11.63 5.40
N ARG A 147 -10.78 -11.36 6.60
CA ARG A 147 -10.65 -10.00 7.15
C ARG A 147 -9.46 -9.24 6.56
N SER A 148 -8.54 -9.91 5.88
CA SER A 148 -7.55 -9.23 5.05
C SER A 148 -8.11 -8.99 3.65
N PHE A 149 -7.60 -7.97 2.96
CA PHE A 149 -7.91 -7.75 1.55
C PHE A 149 -7.24 -8.78 0.61
N GLY A 150 -6.17 -9.45 1.03
CA GLY A 150 -5.40 -10.38 0.20
C GLY A 150 -4.05 -10.76 0.83
N ASP A 151 -3.15 -11.31 0.03
CA ASP A 151 -1.80 -11.72 0.49
C ASP A 151 -0.63 -10.91 -0.12
N ASP A 152 -0.90 -10.02 -1.08
CA ASP A 152 0.10 -9.06 -1.59
C ASP A 152 0.18 -7.80 -0.69
N PRO A 153 1.36 -7.46 -0.12
CA PRO A 153 1.51 -6.35 0.83
C PRO A 153 1.06 -4.99 0.26
N GLU A 154 1.44 -4.68 -0.98
CA GLU A 154 1.10 -3.42 -1.64
C GLU A 154 -0.39 -3.36 -2.00
N PHE A 155 -0.97 -4.49 -2.38
CA PHE A 155 -2.41 -4.63 -2.60
C PHE A 155 -3.20 -4.33 -1.33
N VAL A 156 -2.85 -4.97 -0.22
CA VAL A 156 -3.50 -4.74 1.07
C VAL A 156 -3.37 -3.26 1.49
N ALA A 157 -2.18 -2.67 1.33
CA ALA A 157 -1.93 -1.26 1.64
C ALA A 157 -2.89 -0.32 0.87
N ARG A 158 -3.08 -0.53 -0.44
CA ARG A 158 -3.97 0.30 -1.26
C ARG A 158 -5.43 0.21 -0.85
N PHE A 159 -5.92 -1.00 -0.58
CA PHE A 159 -7.32 -1.21 -0.21
C PHE A 159 -7.60 -0.66 1.20
N ALA A 160 -6.69 -0.91 2.16
CA ALA A 160 -6.82 -0.37 3.50
C ALA A 160 -6.77 1.18 3.48
N SER A 161 -5.86 1.80 2.73
CA SER A 161 -5.84 3.26 2.54
C SER A 161 -7.16 3.78 1.97
N ALA A 162 -7.69 3.14 0.91
CA ALA A 162 -8.94 3.53 0.28
C ALA A 162 -10.12 3.48 1.27
N THR A 163 -10.27 2.39 2.02
CA THR A 163 -11.34 2.28 3.04
C THR A 163 -11.16 3.31 4.16
N ALA A 164 -9.93 3.53 4.65
CA ALA A 164 -9.66 4.53 5.68
C ALA A 164 -10.04 5.95 5.22
N ARG A 165 -9.71 6.30 3.97
CA ARG A 165 -10.13 7.57 3.36
C ARG A 165 -11.64 7.71 3.28
N GLY A 166 -12.36 6.64 2.93
CA GLY A 166 -13.82 6.66 2.87
C GLY A 166 -14.47 6.95 4.22
N LEU A 167 -13.97 6.34 5.29
CA LEU A 167 -14.46 6.59 6.66
C LEU A 167 -14.31 8.07 7.08
N ARG A 168 -13.22 8.72 6.66
CA ARG A 168 -12.94 10.13 6.97
C ARG A 168 -13.99 11.10 6.41
N GLU A 169 -14.62 10.77 5.28
CA GLU A 169 -15.61 11.64 4.62
C GLU A 169 -16.80 11.94 5.56
N HIS A 170 -17.12 11.01 6.46
CA HIS A 170 -18.19 11.16 7.45
C HIS A 170 -17.70 11.42 8.88
N LYS A 171 -16.45 11.90 9.01
CA LYS A 171 -15.80 12.21 10.31
C LYS A 171 -15.76 11.02 11.28
N VAL A 172 -15.64 9.82 10.74
CA VAL A 172 -15.35 8.61 11.51
C VAL A 172 -13.85 8.38 11.48
N VAL A 173 -13.22 8.33 12.66
CA VAL A 173 -11.77 8.08 12.80
C VAL A 173 -11.46 6.66 12.31
N PRO A 174 -10.68 6.48 11.22
CA PRO A 174 -10.19 5.16 10.83
C PRO A 174 -9.07 4.72 11.77
N THR A 175 -9.05 3.43 12.09
CA THR A 175 -8.00 2.82 12.92
C THR A 175 -7.48 1.58 12.22
N VAL A 176 -6.31 1.69 11.59
CA VAL A 176 -5.73 0.54 10.90
C VAL A 176 -5.13 -0.48 11.87
N LYS A 177 -5.24 -1.77 11.56
CA LYS A 177 -4.91 -2.85 12.49
C LYS A 177 -4.46 -4.15 11.80
N HIS A 178 -3.70 -5.05 12.41
CA HIS A 178 -3.22 -4.99 13.79
C HIS A 178 -1.69 -4.90 13.78
N PHE A 179 -1.15 -3.72 14.10
CA PHE A 179 0.29 -3.46 14.03
C PHE A 179 1.07 -4.37 14.99
N PRO A 180 2.19 -4.99 14.57
CA PRO A 180 2.90 -4.79 13.29
C PRO A 180 2.50 -5.75 12.16
N GLY A 181 1.46 -6.56 12.31
CA GLY A 181 0.95 -7.50 11.29
C GLY A 181 0.65 -8.87 11.90
N HIS A 182 -0.62 -9.28 11.88
CA HIS A 182 -1.14 -10.52 12.49
C HIS A 182 -1.52 -11.58 11.44
N GLY A 183 -1.14 -11.34 10.18
CA GLY A 183 -1.56 -12.17 9.05
C GLY A 183 -0.75 -13.46 8.84
N ASP A 184 0.43 -13.57 9.44
CA ASP A 184 1.31 -14.74 9.37
C ASP A 184 1.36 -15.54 10.68
N THR A 185 0.22 -16.10 11.07
CA THR A 185 0.16 -17.01 12.22
C THR A 185 -0.97 -18.02 12.07
N ALA A 186 -0.69 -19.26 12.47
CA ALA A 186 -1.69 -20.32 12.62
C ALA A 186 -2.28 -20.40 14.04
N VAL A 187 -1.84 -19.54 14.96
CA VAL A 187 -2.32 -19.46 16.36
C VAL A 187 -3.21 -18.24 16.54
N ASP A 188 -4.36 -18.45 17.17
CA ASP A 188 -5.30 -17.39 17.50
C ASP A 188 -4.91 -16.65 18.80
N SER A 189 -4.80 -15.32 18.72
CA SER A 189 -4.46 -14.45 19.86
C SER A 189 -5.51 -14.44 20.99
N HIS A 190 -6.73 -14.88 20.72
CA HIS A 190 -7.77 -14.99 21.74
C HIS A 190 -7.52 -16.16 22.70
N PHE A 191 -6.76 -17.18 22.29
CA PHE A 191 -6.54 -18.41 23.05
C PHE A 191 -5.07 -18.65 23.43
N GLY A 192 -4.14 -17.85 22.90
CA GLY A 192 -2.71 -17.94 23.19
C GLY A 192 -1.94 -16.74 22.66
N LEU A 193 -0.62 -16.71 22.84
CA LEU A 193 0.25 -15.67 22.29
C LEU A 193 0.78 -16.14 20.92
N PRO A 194 0.34 -15.57 19.79
CA PRO A 194 0.86 -15.93 18.47
C PRO A 194 2.33 -15.53 18.37
N VAL A 195 3.14 -16.36 17.70
CA VAL A 195 4.58 -16.10 17.53
C VAL A 195 4.89 -15.98 16.05
N ILE A 196 5.43 -14.82 15.65
CA ILE A 196 5.87 -14.58 14.27
C ILE A 196 7.41 -14.53 14.28
N PRO A 197 8.11 -15.60 13.87
CA PRO A 197 9.57 -15.71 13.97
C PRO A 197 10.29 -15.00 12.80
N LYS A 198 9.83 -13.79 12.43
CA LYS A 198 10.41 -13.00 11.33
C LYS A 198 11.48 -12.05 11.83
N SER A 199 12.50 -11.84 10.99
CA SER A 199 13.47 -10.77 11.16
C SER A 199 12.86 -9.41 10.83
N ARG A 200 13.55 -8.33 11.22
CA ARG A 200 13.14 -6.97 10.89
C ARG A 200 13.00 -6.76 9.38
N ASP A 201 13.97 -7.20 8.59
CA ASP A 201 13.96 -7.04 7.13
C ASP A 201 12.78 -7.78 6.48
N GLN A 202 12.41 -8.95 7.01
CA GLN A 202 11.26 -9.71 6.52
C GLN A 202 9.95 -8.98 6.79
N LEU A 203 9.78 -8.42 8.01
CA LEU A 203 8.62 -7.60 8.35
C LEU A 203 8.55 -6.33 7.48
N ASP A 204 9.69 -5.67 7.22
CA ASP A 204 9.74 -4.48 6.36
C ASP A 204 9.34 -4.76 4.91
N CYS A 205 9.54 -5.98 4.42
CA CYS A 205 9.15 -6.40 3.07
C CYS A 205 7.70 -6.88 2.95
N CYS A 206 7.02 -7.15 4.06
CA CYS A 206 5.68 -7.72 4.07
C CYS A 206 4.81 -6.96 5.09
N GLU A 207 4.75 -7.43 6.34
CA GLU A 207 3.78 -6.99 7.35
C GLU A 207 3.74 -5.47 7.58
N LEU A 208 4.89 -4.80 7.51
CA LEU A 208 5.01 -3.37 7.79
C LEU A 208 4.65 -2.47 6.60
N VAL A 209 4.47 -3.01 5.40
CA VAL A 209 4.18 -2.22 4.19
C VAL A 209 2.88 -1.40 4.34
N PRO A 210 1.72 -2.00 4.72
CA PRO A 210 0.49 -1.23 4.90
C PRO A 210 0.58 -0.20 6.02
N PHE A 211 1.30 -0.49 7.12
CA PHE A 211 1.46 0.46 8.23
C PHE A 211 2.39 1.62 7.88
N ARG A 212 3.41 1.39 7.06
CA ARG A 212 4.27 2.47 6.55
C ARG A 212 3.47 3.40 5.65
N GLN A 213 2.62 2.86 4.78
CA GLN A 213 1.71 3.64 3.95
C GLN A 213 0.73 4.44 4.83
N ALA A 214 0.11 3.80 5.82
CA ALA A 214 -0.78 4.47 6.78
C ALA A 214 -0.09 5.63 7.50
N ALA A 215 1.15 5.44 7.95
CA ALA A 215 1.93 6.48 8.60
C ALA A 215 2.27 7.64 7.65
N ALA A 216 2.68 7.32 6.41
CA ALA A 216 2.99 8.31 5.39
C ALA A 216 1.77 9.15 4.97
N GLU A 217 0.57 8.55 4.94
CA GLU A 217 -0.70 9.23 4.66
C GLU A 217 -1.29 9.96 5.87
N GLY A 218 -0.67 9.83 7.05
CA GLY A 218 -1.19 10.40 8.28
C GLY A 218 -2.54 9.83 8.70
N ILE A 219 -2.73 8.50 8.59
CA ILE A 219 -3.89 7.82 9.21
C ILE A 219 -3.97 8.14 10.69
N GLU A 220 -5.18 8.41 11.18
CA GLU A 220 -5.42 9.04 12.47
C GLU A 220 -5.04 8.15 13.65
N ALA A 221 -5.34 6.85 13.53
CA ALA A 221 -5.11 5.88 14.57
C ALA A 221 -4.56 4.55 14.03
N ILE A 222 -3.72 3.90 14.83
CA ILE A 222 -3.19 2.55 14.59
C ILE A 222 -3.45 1.71 15.83
N MET A 223 -4.04 0.52 15.64
CA MET A 223 -4.22 -0.46 16.71
C MET A 223 -3.10 -1.51 16.68
N THR A 224 -2.55 -1.83 17.86
CA THR A 224 -1.48 -2.83 18.02
C THR A 224 -2.02 -4.23 18.28
N ALA A 225 -1.29 -5.27 17.88
CA ALA A 225 -1.62 -6.67 18.10
C ALA A 225 -0.86 -7.28 19.29
N HIS A 226 -1.48 -8.24 19.97
CA HIS A 226 -0.84 -9.03 21.02
C HIS A 226 -0.10 -10.23 20.43
N ILE A 227 1.02 -9.97 19.74
CA ILE A 227 1.84 -10.99 19.07
C ILE A 227 3.28 -10.98 19.59
N SER A 228 3.93 -12.14 19.64
CA SER A 228 5.34 -12.30 19.98
C SER A 228 6.22 -12.19 18.74
N LEU A 229 7.27 -11.37 18.83
CA LEU A 229 8.25 -11.13 17.76
C LEU A 229 9.67 -11.38 18.29
N PRO A 230 10.11 -12.64 18.40
CA PRO A 230 11.41 -12.97 18.98
C PRO A 230 12.59 -12.39 18.19
N GLY A 231 12.39 -12.07 16.90
CA GLY A 231 13.41 -11.45 16.04
C GLY A 231 13.59 -9.94 16.22
N ILE A 232 12.80 -9.29 17.08
CA ILE A 232 12.83 -7.83 17.29
C ILE A 232 13.21 -7.51 18.74
N GLY A 233 14.26 -6.69 18.90
CA GLY A 233 14.70 -6.26 20.23
C GLY A 233 15.20 -7.41 21.09
N ASP A 234 14.75 -7.47 22.35
CA ASP A 234 15.03 -8.59 23.25
C ASP A 234 14.06 -9.78 23.09
N GLY A 235 13.01 -9.62 22.27
CA GLY A 235 12.04 -10.66 21.95
C GLY A 235 11.15 -11.16 23.10
N LYS A 236 11.17 -10.51 24.28
CA LYS A 236 10.50 -11.02 25.48
C LYS A 236 9.07 -10.54 25.66
N LEU A 237 8.77 -9.36 25.13
CA LEU A 237 7.47 -8.72 25.29
C LEU A 237 6.63 -8.88 24.01
N PRO A 238 5.31 -9.12 24.12
CA PRO A 238 4.40 -8.97 22.99
C PRO A 238 4.52 -7.58 22.36
N ALA A 239 4.23 -7.47 21.07
CA ALA A 239 4.36 -6.24 20.28
C ALA A 239 3.72 -5.03 20.96
N THR A 240 2.49 -5.14 21.45
CA THR A 240 1.79 -4.08 22.22
C THR A 240 2.58 -3.56 23.42
N LEU A 241 3.38 -4.40 24.08
CA LEU A 241 4.13 -4.08 25.28
C LEU A 241 5.61 -3.77 25.02
N SER A 242 6.09 -3.97 23.78
CA SER A 242 7.51 -3.87 23.43
C SER A 242 7.90 -2.46 22.96
N PRO A 243 8.80 -1.76 23.67
CA PRO A 243 9.32 -0.47 23.22
C PRO A 243 10.06 -0.56 21.88
N ASP A 244 10.73 -1.68 21.61
CA ASP A 244 11.48 -1.88 20.37
C ASP A 244 10.54 -1.99 19.17
N VAL A 245 9.43 -2.73 19.33
CA VAL A 245 8.39 -2.83 18.29
C VAL A 245 7.68 -1.49 18.12
N MET A 246 7.33 -0.79 19.21
CA MET A 246 6.73 0.54 19.13
C MET A 246 7.65 1.59 18.49
N ASN A 247 8.97 1.49 18.67
CA ASN A 247 9.94 2.38 18.04
C ASN A 247 9.97 2.24 16.51
N ILE A 248 9.61 1.08 15.96
CA ILE A 248 9.42 0.93 14.50
C ILE A 248 8.39 1.94 14.01
N LEU A 249 7.25 2.02 14.69
CA LEU A 249 6.17 2.93 14.31
C LEU A 249 6.54 4.39 14.65
N ARG A 250 7.00 4.64 15.88
CA ARG A 250 7.24 6.01 16.39
C ARG A 250 8.47 6.68 15.81
N LYS A 251 9.58 5.95 15.68
CA LYS A 251 10.88 6.52 15.27
C LYS A 251 11.15 6.23 13.81
N ASP A 252 11.05 4.98 13.37
CA ASP A 252 11.48 4.62 12.02
C ASP A 252 10.49 5.11 10.96
N MET A 253 9.19 4.94 11.21
CA MET A 253 8.11 5.43 10.35
C MET A 253 7.73 6.89 10.64
N GLY A 254 8.14 7.45 11.79
CA GLY A 254 7.82 8.82 12.19
C GLY A 254 6.33 9.07 12.46
N TYR A 255 5.59 8.04 12.88
CA TYR A 255 4.15 8.12 13.07
C TYR A 255 3.78 8.92 14.34
N ASP A 256 3.11 10.06 14.13
CA ASP A 256 2.67 10.95 15.21
C ASP A 256 1.16 10.90 15.51
N GLY A 257 0.40 10.04 14.83
CA GLY A 257 -1.02 9.79 15.14
C GLY A 257 -1.23 8.97 16.42
N MET A 258 -2.48 8.73 16.79
CA MET A 258 -2.81 7.98 18.00
C MET A 258 -2.45 6.49 17.82
N VAL A 259 -1.85 5.87 18.83
CA VAL A 259 -1.71 4.40 18.91
C VAL A 259 -2.59 3.87 20.02
N ILE A 260 -3.45 2.92 19.70
CA ILE A 260 -4.34 2.24 20.65
C ILE A 260 -3.97 0.76 20.77
N THR A 261 -4.16 0.15 21.93
CA THR A 261 -4.00 -1.30 22.08
C THR A 261 -5.20 -2.03 21.47
N ASP A 262 -5.01 -3.28 21.03
CA ASP A 262 -6.10 -4.24 21.05
C ASP A 262 -6.55 -4.52 22.51
N CYS A 263 -7.62 -5.28 22.70
CA CYS A 263 -8.24 -5.48 24.01
C CYS A 263 -7.29 -6.20 24.98
N LEU A 264 -6.86 -5.50 26.04
CA LEU A 264 -5.95 -6.06 27.04
C LEU A 264 -6.58 -7.15 27.95
N GLU A 265 -7.85 -7.50 27.75
CA GLU A 265 -8.48 -8.66 28.38
C GLU A 265 -8.29 -9.96 27.59
N MET A 266 -7.68 -9.91 26.40
CA MET A 266 -7.31 -11.09 25.62
C MET A 266 -6.16 -11.85 26.27
N ASP A 267 -6.14 -13.18 26.12
CA ASP A 267 -5.18 -14.07 26.80
C ASP A 267 -3.73 -13.85 26.37
N GLY A 268 -3.47 -13.29 25.19
CA GLY A 268 -2.13 -12.84 24.79
C GLY A 268 -1.46 -11.88 25.78
N ILE A 269 -2.24 -11.13 26.58
CA ILE A 269 -1.74 -10.22 27.62
C ILE A 269 -2.23 -10.63 29.02
N ARG A 270 -3.54 -10.88 29.17
CA ARG A 270 -4.19 -11.15 30.46
C ARG A 270 -3.55 -12.32 31.18
N ALA A 271 -3.28 -13.41 30.48
CA ALA A 271 -2.81 -14.67 31.08
C ALA A 271 -1.35 -14.60 31.57
N THR A 272 -0.54 -13.67 31.03
CA THR A 272 0.90 -13.60 31.28
C THR A 272 1.30 -12.40 32.13
N TYR A 273 0.82 -11.21 31.80
CA TYR A 273 1.18 -9.96 32.49
C TYR A 273 0.08 -9.43 33.40
N GLY A 274 -1.17 -9.85 33.16
CA GLY A 274 -2.35 -9.23 33.78
C GLY A 274 -2.69 -7.90 33.11
N THR A 275 -3.98 -7.59 33.02
CA THR A 275 -4.49 -6.43 32.28
C THR A 275 -4.01 -5.10 32.86
N GLU A 276 -3.96 -4.96 34.19
CA GLU A 276 -3.55 -3.73 34.87
C GLU A 276 -2.07 -3.40 34.62
N GLN A 277 -1.20 -4.41 34.70
CA GLN A 277 0.22 -4.24 34.43
C GLN A 277 0.48 -4.09 32.92
N GLY A 278 -0.29 -4.79 32.08
CA GLY A 278 -0.30 -4.61 30.63
C GLY A 278 -0.59 -3.17 30.23
N ALA A 279 -1.57 -2.51 30.87
CA ALA A 279 -1.90 -1.10 30.61
C ALA A 279 -0.71 -0.16 30.88
N VAL A 280 0.01 -0.38 31.99
CA VAL A 280 1.23 0.39 32.31
C VAL A 280 2.33 0.16 31.27
N LEU A 281 2.58 -1.10 30.91
CA LEU A 281 3.63 -1.47 29.96
C LEU A 281 3.34 -0.93 28.56
N ALA A 282 2.09 -1.02 28.08
CA ALA A 282 1.69 -0.51 26.77
C ALA A 282 1.86 1.02 26.66
N LEU A 283 1.42 1.78 27.68
CA LEU A 283 1.63 3.23 27.72
C LEU A 283 3.11 3.58 27.75
N ALA A 284 3.90 2.88 28.56
CA ALA A 284 5.35 3.07 28.64
C ALA A 284 6.06 2.73 27.32
N ALA A 285 5.60 1.71 26.59
CA ALA A 285 6.17 1.28 25.32
C ALA A 285 5.93 2.27 24.18
N GLY A 286 4.80 2.98 24.16
CA GLY A 286 4.49 3.98 23.13
C GLY A 286 3.03 4.03 22.65
N CYS A 287 2.15 3.19 23.20
CA CYS A 287 0.70 3.27 22.96
C CYS A 287 0.14 4.50 23.69
N ASP A 288 -0.76 5.27 23.07
CA ASP A 288 -1.37 6.46 23.66
C ASP A 288 -2.72 6.16 24.32
N SER A 289 -3.44 5.15 23.84
CA SER A 289 -4.73 4.74 24.38
C SER A 289 -4.77 3.24 24.71
N ILE A 290 -5.45 2.90 25.80
CA ILE A 290 -5.59 1.54 26.32
C ILE A 290 -7.03 1.07 26.16
N MET A 291 -7.21 -0.09 25.54
CA MET A 291 -8.52 -0.71 25.31
C MET A 291 -8.80 -1.84 26.33
N ILE A 292 -9.92 -1.75 27.05
CA ILE A 292 -10.39 -2.78 28.01
C ILE A 292 -11.91 -2.96 27.85
N CYS A 293 -12.33 -4.01 27.17
CA CYS A 293 -13.68 -4.08 26.59
C CYS A 293 -14.80 -4.56 27.52
N HIS A 294 -14.52 -5.24 28.64
CA HIS A 294 -15.55 -6.07 29.28
C HIS A 294 -15.72 -5.80 30.78
N THR A 295 -14.65 -5.85 31.56
CA THR A 295 -14.75 -6.00 33.02
C THR A 295 -14.54 -4.70 33.78
N PHE A 296 -15.60 -4.13 34.37
CA PHE A 296 -15.57 -2.87 35.14
C PHE A 296 -14.46 -2.82 36.21
N VAL A 297 -14.33 -3.87 37.02
CA VAL A 297 -13.32 -3.92 38.10
C VAL A 297 -11.90 -3.81 37.54
N VAL A 298 -11.64 -4.47 36.41
CA VAL A 298 -10.33 -4.44 35.73
C VAL A 298 -10.08 -3.07 35.08
N GLN A 299 -11.12 -2.44 34.51
CA GLN A 299 -11.03 -1.08 33.96
C GLN A 299 -10.60 -0.08 35.04
N VAL A 300 -11.28 -0.07 36.19
CA VAL A 300 -10.94 0.79 37.33
C VAL A 300 -9.54 0.48 37.86
N ALA A 301 -9.23 -0.80 38.10
CA ALA A 301 -7.93 -1.22 38.62
C ALA A 301 -6.78 -0.80 37.69
N SER A 302 -6.98 -0.88 36.37
CA SER A 302 -5.99 -0.48 35.37
C SER A 302 -5.75 1.02 35.37
N ILE A 303 -6.81 1.85 35.44
CA ILE A 303 -6.66 3.32 35.54
C ILE A 303 -5.86 3.68 36.80
N LEU A 304 -6.22 3.10 37.95
CA LEU A 304 -5.53 3.36 39.20
C LEU A 304 -4.07 2.89 39.17
N LYS A 305 -3.78 1.76 38.52
CA LYS A 305 -2.42 1.24 38.36
C LYS A 305 -1.57 2.16 37.49
N VAL A 306 -2.12 2.70 36.41
CA VAL A 306 -1.44 3.69 35.56
C VAL A 306 -1.21 4.99 36.32
N CYS A 307 -2.16 5.45 37.14
CA CYS A 307 -1.93 6.61 38.01
C CYS A 307 -0.74 6.40 38.96
N GLN A 308 -0.66 5.23 39.61
CA GLN A 308 0.47 4.89 40.48
C GLN A 308 1.80 4.84 39.72
N ALA A 309 1.79 4.29 38.49
CA ALA A 309 2.97 4.23 37.64
C ALA A 309 3.43 5.62 37.15
N ALA A 310 2.49 6.55 36.93
CA ALA A 310 2.80 7.94 36.60
C ALA A 310 3.38 8.69 37.81
N GLU A 311 2.82 8.50 39.00
CA GLU A 311 3.32 9.12 40.25
C GLU A 311 4.70 8.60 40.65
N SER A 312 4.96 7.30 40.44
CA SER A 312 6.26 6.69 40.76
C SER A 312 7.35 6.96 39.72
N GLY A 313 6.99 7.51 38.56
CA GLY A 313 7.90 7.74 37.44
C GLY A 313 8.19 6.52 36.57
N GLN A 314 7.49 5.39 36.79
CA GLN A 314 7.56 4.23 35.91
C GLN A 314 7.07 4.57 34.49
N ILE A 315 6.07 5.44 34.36
CA ILE A 315 5.72 6.10 33.10
C ILE A 315 6.34 7.51 33.12
N PRO A 316 7.31 7.81 32.25
CA PRO A 316 7.94 9.12 32.22
C PRO A 316 6.91 10.25 31.98
N PRO A 317 7.00 11.40 32.68
CA PRO A 317 6.06 12.51 32.49
C PRO A 317 5.95 13.01 31.03
N LEU A 318 7.06 12.97 30.28
CA LEU A 318 7.07 13.33 28.86
C LEU A 318 6.23 12.37 28.02
N ARG A 319 6.34 11.05 28.28
CA ARG A 319 5.57 10.02 27.58
C ARG A 319 4.07 10.21 27.80
N LEU A 320 3.65 10.50 29.03
CA LEU A 320 2.25 10.77 29.34
C LEU A 320 1.74 12.03 28.62
N LYS A 321 2.53 13.12 28.59
CA LYS A 321 2.19 14.34 27.85
C LYS A 321 2.03 14.09 26.36
N GLU A 322 2.90 13.29 25.75
CA GLU A 322 2.79 12.92 24.34
C GLU A 322 1.49 12.15 24.05
N ALA A 323 1.14 11.17 24.89
CA ALA A 323 -0.11 10.42 24.76
C ALA A 323 -1.33 11.33 24.84
N MET A 324 -1.40 12.16 25.88
CA MET A 324 -2.49 13.12 26.06
C MET A 324 -2.59 14.12 24.91
N ARG A 325 -1.44 14.59 24.39
CA ARG A 325 -1.41 15.50 23.23
C ARG A 325 -2.05 14.85 22.00
N ARG A 326 -1.63 13.64 21.63
CA ARG A 326 -2.14 12.94 20.43
C ARG A 326 -3.62 12.61 20.54
N VAL A 327 -4.05 12.08 21.69
CA VAL A 327 -5.47 11.81 21.97
C VAL A 327 -6.28 13.11 21.87
N GLY A 328 -5.80 14.19 22.49
CA GLY A 328 -6.46 15.50 22.46
C GLY A 328 -6.51 16.14 21.06
N GLU A 329 -5.43 16.07 20.29
CA GLU A 329 -5.38 16.56 18.91
C GLU A 329 -6.36 15.81 18.00
N LEU A 330 -6.42 14.48 18.14
CA LEU A 330 -7.37 13.68 17.38
C LEU A 330 -8.82 14.04 17.73
N LYS A 331 -9.14 14.16 19.04
CA LYS A 331 -10.46 14.62 19.48
C LYS A 331 -10.80 16.00 18.92
N ARG A 332 -9.86 16.95 18.94
CA ARG A 332 -10.08 18.30 18.38
C ARG A 332 -10.32 18.29 16.86
N GLY A 333 -9.67 17.40 16.12
CA GLY A 333 -9.81 17.32 14.66
C GLY A 333 -11.12 16.69 14.19
N PHE A 334 -11.68 15.77 14.99
CA PHE A 334 -12.83 14.94 14.59
C PHE A 334 -14.12 15.20 15.36
N LEU A 335 -14.03 15.66 16.62
CA LEU A 335 -15.17 15.71 17.53
C LEU A 335 -15.58 17.15 17.85
N GLY A 336 -16.88 17.39 17.91
CA GLY A 336 -17.46 18.65 18.36
C GLY A 336 -18.70 18.41 19.20
N TRP A 337 -18.93 19.23 20.24
CA TRP A 337 -20.11 19.07 21.10
C TRP A 337 -21.42 19.28 20.34
N ASP A 338 -21.45 20.21 19.39
CA ASP A 338 -22.64 20.47 18.58
C ASP A 338 -23.00 19.26 17.72
N SER A 339 -22.01 18.58 17.14
CA SER A 339 -22.28 17.36 16.37
C SER A 339 -22.65 16.18 17.26
N ALA A 340 -21.97 16.01 18.40
CA ALA A 340 -22.19 14.90 19.33
C ALA A 340 -23.57 14.95 20.01
N LEU A 341 -24.07 16.16 20.35
CA LEU A 341 -25.33 16.35 21.07
C LEU A 341 -26.53 16.68 20.17
N ARG A 342 -26.39 16.58 18.84
CA ARG A 342 -27.52 16.77 17.92
C ARG A 342 -28.66 15.82 18.30
N SER A 343 -29.86 16.38 18.51
CA SER A 343 -31.06 15.63 18.89
C SER A 343 -31.44 14.63 17.81
N GLN A 344 -32.15 13.57 18.19
CA GLN A 344 -32.60 12.54 17.24
C GLN A 344 -33.52 13.08 16.13
N GLU A 345 -34.26 14.17 16.40
CA GLU A 345 -35.09 14.88 15.43
C GLU A 345 -34.27 15.75 14.44
N SER A 346 -33.06 16.17 14.81
CA SER A 346 -32.18 17.03 14.01
C SER A 346 -31.00 16.30 13.36
N ARG A 347 -30.67 15.09 13.82
CA ARG A 347 -29.85 14.15 13.05
C ARG A 347 -30.65 13.73 11.81
N GLU A 348 -29.97 13.51 10.69
CA GLU A 348 -30.57 12.74 9.60
C GLU A 348 -30.99 11.39 10.20
N SER A 349 -32.28 11.26 10.49
CA SER A 349 -32.79 10.11 11.22
C SER A 349 -32.55 8.86 10.37
N TRP A 350 -32.41 7.69 10.99
CA TRP A 350 -32.26 6.43 10.25
C TRP A 350 -33.36 6.20 9.17
N PRO A 351 -34.61 6.68 9.37
CA PRO A 351 -35.61 6.77 8.31
C PRO A 351 -35.31 7.80 7.19
N ALA A 352 -34.67 8.93 7.49
CA ALA A 352 -34.24 9.93 6.50
C ALA A 352 -33.05 9.44 5.66
N LEU A 353 -32.23 8.55 6.22
CA LEU A 353 -31.30 7.70 5.46
C LEU A 353 -32.03 6.75 4.48
N GLY A 354 -33.36 6.68 4.44
CA GLY A 354 -34.09 5.74 3.58
C GLY A 354 -33.67 5.75 2.09
N ALA A 355 -33.28 6.91 1.55
CA ALA A 355 -32.70 7.03 0.21
C ALA A 355 -31.20 6.66 0.16
N GLY A 356 -30.44 6.96 1.23
CA GLY A 356 -29.04 6.54 1.39
C GLY A 356 -28.91 5.02 1.53
N ILE A 357 -29.79 4.38 2.30
CA ILE A 357 -29.88 2.93 2.51
C ILE A 357 -30.16 2.21 1.20
N SER A 358 -31.05 2.73 0.33
CA SER A 358 -31.24 2.13 -1.01
C SER A 358 -30.00 2.25 -1.89
N ASN A 359 -29.27 3.36 -1.80
CA ASN A 359 -28.00 3.54 -2.52
C ASN A 359 -26.90 2.62 -1.97
N HIS A 360 -26.84 2.43 -0.65
CA HIS A 360 -25.90 1.51 0.00
C HIS A 360 -26.19 0.05 -0.36
N SER A 361 -27.46 -0.36 -0.42
CA SER A 361 -27.85 -1.68 -0.90
C SER A 361 -27.43 -1.90 -2.36
N ALA A 362 -27.69 -0.92 -3.24
CA ALA A 362 -27.27 -1.01 -4.64
C ALA A 362 -25.73 -1.08 -4.79
N LEU A 363 -24.99 -0.32 -3.97
CA LEU A 363 -23.52 -0.40 -3.90
C LEU A 363 -23.06 -1.78 -3.41
N ALA A 364 -23.72 -2.34 -2.39
CA ALA A 364 -23.42 -3.69 -1.89
C ALA A 364 -23.66 -4.75 -2.99
N GLU A 365 -24.81 -4.71 -3.65
CA GLU A 365 -25.14 -5.59 -4.78
C GLU A 365 -24.09 -5.49 -5.89
N GLN A 366 -23.71 -4.27 -6.28
CA GLN A 366 -22.65 -4.04 -7.26
C GLN A 366 -21.31 -4.66 -6.83
N ALA A 367 -20.95 -4.51 -5.56
CA ALA A 367 -19.69 -5.02 -5.03
C ALA A 367 -19.68 -6.54 -4.92
N TYR A 368 -20.76 -7.16 -4.44
CA TYR A 368 -20.88 -8.62 -4.39
C TYR A 368 -20.91 -9.26 -5.78
N ALA A 369 -21.64 -8.66 -6.72
CA ALA A 369 -21.65 -9.12 -8.11
C ALA A 369 -20.25 -9.05 -8.75
N ARG A 370 -19.38 -8.17 -8.26
CA ARG A 370 -17.99 -8.03 -8.71
C ARG A 370 -16.99 -8.86 -7.90
N SER A 371 -17.33 -9.32 -6.70
CA SER A 371 -16.42 -10.07 -5.83
C SER A 371 -16.45 -11.57 -6.11
N VAL A 372 -17.60 -12.15 -6.42
CA VAL A 372 -17.73 -13.60 -6.64
C VAL A 372 -16.77 -14.08 -7.72
N THR A 373 -15.93 -15.05 -7.34
CA THR A 373 -14.83 -15.56 -8.15
C THR A 373 -15.08 -17.02 -8.50
N VAL A 374 -15.20 -17.33 -9.78
CA VAL A 374 -15.07 -18.71 -10.26
C VAL A 374 -13.58 -18.98 -10.38
N ILE A 375 -13.04 -19.75 -9.43
CA ILE A 375 -11.61 -20.07 -9.38
C ILE A 375 -11.26 -21.06 -10.48
N ARG A 376 -12.12 -22.06 -10.71
CA ARG A 376 -12.04 -23.00 -11.84
C ARG A 376 -13.40 -23.59 -12.17
N ASP A 377 -13.57 -23.98 -13.42
CA ASP A 377 -14.71 -24.75 -13.94
C ASP A 377 -14.26 -25.73 -15.02
N ASP A 378 -13.30 -26.59 -14.66
CA ASP A 378 -12.72 -27.61 -15.54
C ASP A 378 -13.74 -28.71 -15.87
N SER A 379 -14.73 -28.91 -15.00
CA SER A 379 -15.84 -29.85 -15.24
C SER A 379 -16.97 -29.26 -16.09
N HIS A 380 -16.90 -27.98 -16.47
CA HIS A 380 -17.90 -27.29 -17.29
C HIS A 380 -19.33 -27.45 -16.76
N VAL A 381 -19.50 -27.33 -15.44
CA VAL A 381 -20.80 -27.47 -14.77
C VAL A 381 -21.59 -26.17 -14.83
N LEU A 382 -20.91 -25.02 -14.99
CA LEU A 382 -21.55 -23.72 -15.02
C LEU A 382 -21.93 -23.30 -16.46
N PRO A 383 -23.10 -22.68 -16.67
CA PRO A 383 -24.17 -22.48 -15.69
C PRO A 383 -25.02 -23.75 -15.48
N VAL A 384 -25.46 -23.96 -14.25
CA VAL A 384 -26.39 -25.05 -13.88
C VAL A 384 -27.76 -24.81 -14.50
N SER A 385 -28.34 -25.86 -15.09
CA SER A 385 -29.70 -25.79 -15.65
C SER A 385 -30.75 -25.54 -14.56
N ARG A 386 -31.69 -24.63 -14.84
CA ARG A 386 -32.83 -24.33 -13.95
C ARG A 386 -33.81 -25.50 -13.78
N SER A 387 -33.73 -26.51 -14.65
CA SER A 387 -34.56 -27.72 -14.59
C SER A 387 -33.82 -28.94 -14.04
N ALA A 388 -32.53 -28.81 -13.68
CA ALA A 388 -31.76 -29.91 -13.12
C ALA A 388 -32.30 -30.28 -11.72
N ASN A 389 -32.25 -31.56 -11.37
CA ASN A 389 -32.47 -31.99 -9.99
C ASN A 389 -31.23 -31.61 -9.14
N VAL A 390 -31.38 -30.62 -8.27
CA VAL A 390 -30.27 -30.03 -7.49
C VAL A 390 -30.38 -30.41 -6.02
N VAL A 391 -29.28 -30.95 -5.48
CA VAL A 391 -29.09 -31.07 -4.03
C VAL A 391 -28.14 -29.99 -3.55
N PHE A 392 -28.57 -29.23 -2.54
CA PHE A 392 -27.78 -28.21 -1.88
C PHE A 392 -27.28 -28.72 -0.53
N LEU A 393 -25.97 -28.85 -0.37
CA LEU A 393 -25.32 -29.25 0.86
C LEU A 393 -24.79 -28.00 1.56
N PHE A 394 -25.30 -27.75 2.77
CA PHE A 394 -24.83 -26.63 3.59
C PHE A 394 -24.47 -27.12 5.00
N PRO A 395 -23.39 -26.60 5.61
CA PRO A 395 -22.91 -27.06 6.90
C PRO A 395 -23.96 -26.84 8.00
N GLY A 396 -24.15 -27.86 8.83
CA GLY A 396 -25.08 -27.91 9.94
C GLY A 396 -24.75 -26.94 11.07
N ASP A 397 -25.60 -26.94 12.10
CA ASP A 397 -25.30 -26.20 13.32
C ASP A 397 -23.98 -26.69 13.92
N GLN A 398 -23.32 -25.83 14.69
CA GLN A 398 -22.04 -26.13 15.33
C GLN A 398 -20.81 -26.07 14.41
N THR A 399 -20.95 -25.51 13.21
CA THR A 399 -19.84 -25.29 12.26
C THR A 399 -18.95 -24.13 12.70
N PRO A 400 -17.62 -24.27 12.73
CA PRO A 400 -16.71 -23.18 13.09
C PRO A 400 -16.91 -21.96 12.17
N ALA A 401 -17.00 -20.77 12.76
CA ALA A 401 -17.20 -19.50 12.05
C ALA A 401 -15.97 -18.56 12.08
N GLY A 402 -14.80 -19.06 12.53
CA GLY A 402 -13.58 -18.26 12.73
C GLY A 402 -13.49 -17.59 14.11
N GLY A 403 -12.26 -17.28 14.54
CA GLY A 403 -11.92 -16.93 15.94
C GLY A 403 -12.27 -15.52 16.43
N ALA A 404 -12.43 -14.53 15.54
CA ALA A 404 -12.52 -13.11 15.93
C ALA A 404 -13.94 -12.50 15.91
N VAL A 405 -14.98 -13.28 15.59
CA VAL A 405 -16.29 -12.73 15.18
C VAL A 405 -17.05 -12.03 16.33
N ASP A 406 -16.79 -12.36 17.60
CA ASP A 406 -17.52 -11.80 18.75
C ASP A 406 -16.73 -10.80 19.60
N GLY A 407 -15.40 -10.68 19.42
CA GLY A 407 -14.54 -9.86 20.30
C GLY A 407 -14.47 -10.35 21.75
N GLU A 408 -15.04 -11.53 22.03
CA GLU A 408 -15.00 -12.21 23.33
C GLU A 408 -14.13 -13.48 23.29
N GLY A 409 -13.61 -13.84 22.11
CA GLY A 409 -12.74 -15.02 21.96
C GLY A 409 -13.49 -16.33 22.23
N LEU A 410 -14.83 -16.33 22.11
CA LEU A 410 -15.65 -17.52 22.30
C LEU A 410 -15.93 -18.14 20.93
N GLY A 411 -14.85 -18.48 20.22
CA GLY A 411 -14.80 -19.09 18.88
C GLY A 411 -16.16 -19.62 18.44
N ARG A 412 -16.89 -18.82 17.66
CA ARG A 412 -18.29 -19.12 17.41
C ARG A 412 -18.39 -20.38 16.57
N LYS A 413 -19.27 -21.23 17.03
CA LYS A 413 -19.97 -22.21 16.23
C LYS A 413 -21.18 -21.51 15.61
N GLY A 414 -21.12 -21.21 14.32
CA GLY A 414 -22.19 -20.51 13.61
C GLY A 414 -23.51 -21.28 13.69
N SER A 415 -24.59 -20.57 14.00
CA SER A 415 -25.95 -21.01 13.69
C SER A 415 -26.38 -20.25 12.44
N TYR A 416 -26.07 -20.82 11.29
CA TYR A 416 -26.47 -20.28 10.00
C TYR A 416 -27.88 -20.74 9.69
N ASN A 417 -28.82 -19.81 9.47
CA ASN A 417 -30.17 -20.14 9.03
C ASN A 417 -30.15 -20.57 7.56
N ALA A 418 -29.90 -21.85 7.36
CA ALA A 418 -29.84 -22.55 6.08
C ALA A 418 -30.97 -22.16 5.11
N SER A 419 -32.19 -22.04 5.66
CA SER A 419 -33.42 -21.76 4.92
C SER A 419 -33.29 -20.53 4.01
N ILE A 420 -32.51 -19.51 4.40
CA ILE A 420 -32.29 -18.30 3.60
C ILE A 420 -31.52 -18.63 2.31
N TYR A 421 -30.49 -19.48 2.39
CA TYR A 421 -29.69 -19.92 1.24
C TYR A 421 -30.52 -20.78 0.28
N LEU A 422 -31.34 -21.68 0.83
CA LEU A 422 -32.29 -22.46 0.04
C LEU A 422 -33.31 -21.55 -0.68
N GLU A 423 -33.84 -20.53 -0.01
CA GLU A 423 -34.75 -19.55 -0.61
C GLU A 423 -34.08 -18.77 -1.76
N ILE A 424 -32.80 -18.40 -1.61
CA ILE A 424 -32.01 -17.77 -2.68
C ILE A 424 -31.92 -18.69 -3.90
N LEU A 425 -31.54 -19.96 -3.72
CA LEU A 425 -31.42 -20.92 -4.83
C LEU A 425 -32.79 -21.22 -5.48
N LYS A 426 -33.86 -21.29 -4.68
CA LYS A 426 -35.23 -21.55 -5.18
C LYS A 426 -35.77 -20.47 -6.10
N LYS A 427 -35.23 -19.25 -6.08
CA LYS A 427 -35.54 -18.21 -7.08
C LYS A 427 -35.11 -18.61 -8.50
N TYR A 428 -34.08 -19.46 -8.62
CA TYR A 428 -33.51 -19.89 -9.89
C TYR A 428 -33.91 -21.32 -10.26
N ASN A 429 -34.03 -22.21 -9.27
CA ASN A 429 -34.43 -23.60 -9.46
C ASN A 429 -35.36 -24.06 -8.32
N SER A 430 -36.65 -24.27 -8.62
CA SER A 430 -37.67 -24.64 -7.64
C SER A 430 -37.53 -26.06 -7.07
N THR A 431 -36.71 -26.90 -7.70
CA THR A 431 -36.51 -28.31 -7.32
C THR A 431 -35.39 -28.51 -6.31
N VAL A 432 -34.64 -27.46 -5.95
CA VAL A 432 -33.52 -27.54 -5.01
C VAL A 432 -33.98 -28.11 -3.67
N VAL A 433 -33.31 -29.16 -3.22
CA VAL A 433 -33.49 -29.77 -1.90
C VAL A 433 -32.24 -29.49 -1.06
N GLU A 434 -32.45 -28.93 0.13
CA GLU A 434 -31.37 -28.70 1.09
C GLU A 434 -31.13 -29.94 1.97
N ILE A 435 -29.86 -30.26 2.17
CA ILE A 435 -29.39 -31.24 3.13
C ILE A 435 -28.33 -30.58 4.03
N ARG A 436 -28.51 -30.72 5.34
CA ARG A 436 -27.54 -30.26 6.34
C ARG A 436 -26.57 -31.38 6.66
N TYR A 437 -25.27 -31.09 6.57
CA TYR A 437 -24.22 -32.06 6.89
C TYR A 437 -23.44 -31.58 8.13
N GLY A 438 -22.92 -32.51 8.93
CA GLY A 438 -22.19 -32.17 10.16
C GLY A 438 -21.24 -33.28 10.58
N ALA A 439 -20.64 -33.13 11.76
CA ALA A 439 -19.66 -34.10 12.27
C ALA A 439 -20.22 -35.52 12.46
N ALA A 440 -21.55 -35.69 12.53
CA ALA A 440 -22.21 -37.01 12.58
C ALA A 440 -22.21 -37.75 11.22
N GLY A 441 -21.75 -37.10 10.14
CA GLY A 441 -21.78 -37.64 8.79
C GLY A 441 -23.18 -37.59 8.15
N LEU A 442 -23.30 -38.23 6.98
CA LEU A 442 -24.54 -38.32 6.21
C LEU A 442 -25.16 -39.71 6.35
N SER A 443 -26.49 -39.79 6.42
CA SER A 443 -27.19 -41.08 6.42
C SER A 443 -27.09 -41.76 5.05
N ALA A 444 -27.23 -43.09 5.02
CA ALA A 444 -27.23 -43.85 3.76
C ALA A 444 -28.38 -43.43 2.81
N GLU A 445 -29.49 -42.93 3.34
CA GLU A 445 -30.59 -42.39 2.53
C GLU A 445 -30.20 -41.05 1.91
N THR A 446 -29.58 -40.16 2.69
CA THR A 446 -29.08 -38.87 2.23
C THR A 446 -28.02 -39.03 1.14
N LEU A 447 -27.10 -39.99 1.30
CA LEU A 447 -26.09 -40.31 0.28
C LEU A 447 -26.72 -40.77 -1.03
N ARG A 448 -27.77 -41.62 -0.99
CA ARG A 448 -28.50 -42.01 -2.21
C ARG A 448 -29.16 -40.82 -2.90
N THR A 449 -29.69 -39.86 -2.13
CA THR A 449 -30.26 -38.62 -2.69
C THR A 449 -29.20 -37.77 -3.40
N ILE A 450 -28.00 -37.68 -2.81
CA ILE A 450 -26.84 -36.98 -3.40
C ILE A 450 -26.38 -37.67 -4.70
N GLU A 451 -26.24 -38.99 -4.68
CA GLU A 451 -25.81 -39.79 -5.85
C GLU A 451 -26.84 -39.76 -7.00
N ALA A 452 -28.12 -39.54 -6.69
CA ALA A 452 -29.19 -39.44 -7.68
C ALA A 452 -29.38 -38.03 -8.27
N ALA A 453 -28.78 -36.99 -7.67
CA ALA A 453 -28.90 -35.62 -8.14
C ALA A 453 -28.18 -35.40 -9.47
N ASP A 454 -28.70 -34.48 -10.30
CA ASP A 454 -28.01 -34.07 -11.53
C ASP A 454 -26.82 -33.16 -11.19
N VAL A 455 -27.00 -32.28 -10.22
CA VAL A 455 -25.96 -31.37 -9.71
C VAL A 455 -26.03 -31.29 -8.19
N VAL A 456 -24.87 -31.31 -7.55
CA VAL A 456 -24.72 -31.03 -6.13
C VAL A 456 -24.02 -29.69 -5.95
N ILE A 457 -24.64 -28.77 -5.24
CA ILE A 457 -24.01 -27.51 -4.80
C ILE A 457 -23.56 -27.74 -3.36
N PHE A 458 -22.24 -27.80 -3.14
CA PHE A 458 -21.64 -28.01 -1.83
C PHE A 458 -21.04 -26.70 -1.32
N THR A 459 -21.58 -26.16 -0.24
CA THR A 459 -21.00 -24.97 0.40
C THR A 459 -20.14 -25.39 1.57
N SER A 460 -18.92 -24.87 1.66
CA SER A 460 -18.03 -25.03 2.82
C SER A 460 -17.78 -23.69 3.53
N ILE A 461 -17.51 -23.77 4.84
CA ILE A 461 -17.15 -22.61 5.67
C ILE A 461 -15.88 -22.99 6.44
N ASN A 462 -14.73 -22.49 5.99
CA ASN A 462 -13.40 -22.78 6.58
C ASN A 462 -13.16 -24.30 6.75
N ALA A 463 -13.38 -25.09 5.69
CA ALA A 463 -13.21 -26.54 5.71
C ALA A 463 -11.82 -26.99 6.17
N ARG A 464 -10.76 -26.19 5.97
CA ARG A 464 -9.41 -26.52 6.48
C ARG A 464 -9.34 -26.61 8.01
N GLU A 465 -10.21 -25.90 8.71
CA GLU A 465 -10.35 -25.92 10.17
C GLU A 465 -11.35 -27.00 10.65
N SER A 466 -11.97 -27.72 9.70
CA SER A 466 -13.13 -28.55 9.97
C SER A 466 -13.03 -29.90 9.25
N PRO A 467 -12.44 -30.93 9.89
CA PRO A 467 -12.14 -32.22 9.26
C PRO A 467 -13.35 -32.85 8.55
N PHE A 468 -14.54 -32.79 9.14
CA PHE A 468 -15.75 -33.37 8.55
C PHE A 468 -16.17 -32.68 7.24
N GLN A 469 -15.95 -31.36 7.11
CA GLN A 469 -16.25 -30.63 5.87
C GLN A 469 -15.23 -31.01 4.79
N ARG A 470 -13.94 -31.07 5.16
CA ARG A 470 -12.87 -31.42 4.24
C ARG A 470 -13.01 -32.86 3.71
N GLU A 471 -13.28 -33.81 4.60
CA GLU A 471 -13.48 -35.21 4.24
C GLU A 471 -14.67 -35.40 3.28
N LEU A 472 -15.82 -34.81 3.62
CA LEU A 472 -17.00 -34.87 2.75
C LEU A 472 -16.73 -34.20 1.39
N GLY A 473 -16.12 -33.01 1.38
CA GLY A 473 -15.79 -32.29 0.16
C GLY A 473 -14.92 -33.11 -0.80
N LEU A 474 -13.91 -33.82 -0.29
CA LEU A 474 -13.03 -34.68 -1.10
C LEU A 474 -13.68 -35.99 -1.55
N GLU A 475 -14.73 -36.44 -0.85
CA GLU A 475 -15.49 -37.63 -1.22
C GLU A 475 -16.51 -37.36 -2.35
N LEU A 476 -17.12 -36.17 -2.36
CA LEU A 476 -18.21 -35.79 -3.27
C LEU A 476 -17.88 -35.94 -4.77
N PRO A 477 -16.69 -35.60 -5.29
CA PRO A 477 -16.36 -35.81 -6.71
C PRO A 477 -16.54 -37.26 -7.18
N SER A 478 -16.34 -38.23 -6.29
CA SER A 478 -16.50 -39.66 -6.61
C SER A 478 -17.94 -40.17 -6.49
N ARG A 479 -18.84 -39.37 -5.89
CA ARG A 479 -20.23 -39.75 -5.58
C ARG A 479 -21.27 -38.98 -6.36
N THR A 480 -20.89 -37.88 -6.99
CA THR A 480 -21.81 -36.94 -7.65
C THR A 480 -21.60 -36.96 -9.15
N ARG A 481 -22.68 -36.72 -9.92
CA ARG A 481 -22.58 -36.59 -11.39
C ARG A 481 -21.89 -35.29 -11.79
N ALA A 482 -22.22 -34.22 -11.09
CA ALA A 482 -21.63 -32.90 -11.22
C ALA A 482 -21.62 -32.22 -9.84
N LEU A 483 -20.52 -31.53 -9.54
CA LEU A 483 -20.31 -30.86 -8.26
C LEU A 483 -19.95 -29.39 -8.53
N VAL A 484 -20.65 -28.48 -7.86
CA VAL A 484 -20.23 -27.08 -7.71
C VAL A 484 -19.85 -26.88 -6.25
N SER A 485 -18.56 -26.67 -5.96
CA SER A 485 -18.09 -26.38 -4.62
C SER A 485 -18.02 -24.87 -4.40
N VAL A 486 -18.61 -24.37 -3.32
CA VAL A 486 -18.67 -22.96 -2.95
C VAL A 486 -17.96 -22.76 -1.61
N ALA A 487 -16.77 -22.16 -1.62
CA ALA A 487 -16.11 -21.70 -0.41
C ALA A 487 -16.74 -20.38 0.05
N ALA A 488 -17.54 -20.45 1.11
CA ALA A 488 -18.28 -19.31 1.63
C ALA A 488 -17.49 -18.45 2.63
N CYS A 489 -16.24 -18.79 2.94
CA CYS A 489 -15.35 -17.92 3.72
C CYS A 489 -13.97 -17.93 3.07
N ASN A 490 -12.96 -18.52 3.73
CA ASN A 490 -11.62 -18.61 3.19
C ASN A 490 -11.63 -19.33 1.84
N PRO A 491 -11.03 -18.75 0.78
CA PRO A 491 -11.00 -19.37 -0.55
C PRO A 491 -10.11 -20.61 -0.59
N TYR A 492 -9.39 -20.90 0.49
CA TYR A 492 -8.41 -21.97 0.58
C TYR A 492 -8.99 -23.38 0.74
N ASP A 493 -10.27 -23.51 1.11
CA ASP A 493 -10.92 -24.78 1.49
C ASP A 493 -10.57 -25.96 0.58
N PHE A 494 -10.66 -25.74 -0.74
CA PHE A 494 -10.25 -26.71 -1.75
C PHE A 494 -9.39 -26.08 -2.85
N LEU A 495 -8.72 -24.95 -2.59
CA LEU A 495 -7.98 -24.20 -3.61
C LEU A 495 -6.93 -25.06 -4.34
N GLU A 496 -6.26 -25.95 -3.61
CA GLU A 496 -5.19 -26.81 -4.12
C GLU A 496 -5.67 -28.23 -4.46
N ASP A 497 -6.96 -28.54 -4.27
CA ASP A 497 -7.52 -29.88 -4.50
C ASP A 497 -8.14 -29.99 -5.91
N ALA A 498 -7.31 -30.36 -6.89
CA ALA A 498 -7.70 -30.47 -8.31
C ALA A 498 -8.85 -31.46 -8.59
N CYS A 499 -9.17 -32.37 -7.66
CA CYS A 499 -10.33 -33.26 -7.78
C CYS A 499 -11.68 -32.50 -7.72
N ILE A 500 -11.68 -31.27 -7.19
CA ILE A 500 -12.84 -30.38 -7.22
C ILE A 500 -12.80 -29.57 -8.51
N GLY A 501 -13.44 -30.08 -9.57
CA GLY A 501 -13.36 -29.50 -10.91
C GLY A 501 -14.14 -28.19 -11.13
N THR A 502 -15.09 -27.85 -10.26
CA THR A 502 -15.81 -26.57 -10.30
C THR A 502 -15.83 -25.95 -8.91
N TYR A 503 -15.18 -24.79 -8.77
CA TYR A 503 -14.90 -24.15 -7.47
C TYR A 503 -15.12 -22.64 -7.52
N ILE A 504 -15.94 -22.15 -6.59
CA ILE A 504 -16.34 -20.74 -6.47
C ILE A 504 -15.99 -20.25 -5.06
N ALA A 505 -15.50 -19.02 -4.95
CA ALA A 505 -15.33 -18.33 -3.67
C ALA A 505 -16.26 -17.12 -3.55
N THR A 506 -16.90 -16.98 -2.38
CA THR A 506 -17.72 -15.80 -2.02
C THR A 506 -17.07 -14.92 -0.96
N TYR A 507 -16.00 -15.40 -0.31
CA TYR A 507 -15.20 -14.67 0.68
C TYR A 507 -15.91 -14.28 1.98
N GLU A 508 -17.19 -14.59 2.12
CA GLU A 508 -17.96 -14.38 3.35
C GLU A 508 -19.32 -15.13 3.31
N PRO A 509 -19.83 -15.57 4.49
CA PRO A 509 -21.01 -16.42 4.57
C PRO A 509 -22.25 -15.55 4.79
N THR A 510 -22.36 -14.46 4.03
CA THR A 510 -23.50 -13.53 4.08
C THR A 510 -24.51 -13.92 2.99
N PRO A 511 -25.82 -13.80 3.25
CA PRO A 511 -26.84 -14.03 2.23
C PRO A 511 -26.61 -13.22 0.96
N GLU A 512 -26.13 -11.99 1.09
CA GLU A 512 -25.85 -11.06 -0.01
C GLU A 512 -24.73 -11.57 -0.93
N ALA A 513 -23.61 -12.04 -0.36
CA ALA A 513 -22.55 -12.68 -1.14
C ALA A 513 -23.05 -13.95 -1.86
N PHE A 514 -23.93 -14.71 -1.20
CA PHE A 514 -24.49 -15.93 -1.77
C PHE A 514 -25.54 -15.67 -2.87
N VAL A 515 -26.26 -14.54 -2.83
CA VAL A 515 -27.12 -14.11 -3.96
C VAL A 515 -26.30 -13.96 -5.22
N ALA A 516 -25.16 -13.25 -5.15
CA ALA A 516 -24.25 -13.09 -6.29
C ALA A 516 -23.68 -14.44 -6.76
N ALA A 517 -23.39 -15.36 -5.83
CA ALA A 517 -22.96 -16.72 -6.18
C ALA A 517 -24.04 -17.50 -6.92
N ALA A 518 -25.29 -17.46 -6.45
CA ALA A 518 -26.42 -18.11 -7.11
C ALA A 518 -26.66 -17.55 -8.52
N GLU A 519 -26.52 -16.24 -8.72
CA GLU A 519 -26.60 -15.62 -10.04
C GLU A 519 -25.54 -16.17 -11.01
N VAL A 520 -24.30 -16.33 -10.54
CA VAL A 520 -23.23 -16.95 -11.34
C VAL A 520 -23.53 -18.43 -11.61
N ILE A 521 -23.91 -19.19 -10.57
CA ILE A 521 -24.18 -20.63 -10.66
C ILE A 521 -25.25 -20.92 -11.72
N PHE A 522 -26.33 -20.14 -11.78
CA PHE A 522 -27.43 -20.33 -12.73
C PHE A 522 -27.34 -19.44 -13.98
N GLY A 523 -26.20 -18.78 -14.22
CA GLY A 523 -25.94 -18.00 -15.43
C GLY A 523 -26.76 -16.71 -15.57
N ALA A 524 -27.29 -16.17 -14.48
CA ALA A 524 -27.94 -14.85 -14.46
C ALA A 524 -26.91 -13.70 -14.46
N SER A 525 -25.68 -13.96 -14.01
CA SER A 525 -24.57 -13.01 -14.03
C SER A 525 -23.26 -13.67 -14.47
N VAL A 526 -22.33 -12.88 -15.00
CA VAL A 526 -20.99 -13.31 -15.39
C VAL A 526 -20.03 -13.03 -14.23
N PRO A 527 -19.22 -14.01 -13.79
CA PRO A 527 -18.28 -13.80 -12.70
C PRO A 527 -17.21 -12.77 -13.08
N LYS A 528 -16.88 -11.86 -12.16
CA LYS A 528 -15.90 -10.78 -12.35
C LYS A 528 -14.82 -10.75 -11.27
N GLY A 529 -14.99 -11.54 -10.21
CA GLY A 529 -14.03 -11.59 -9.12
C GLY A 529 -12.69 -12.15 -9.57
N VAL A 530 -11.64 -11.63 -8.97
CA VAL A 530 -10.26 -12.08 -9.14
C VAL A 530 -9.81 -12.63 -7.79
N LEU A 531 -9.19 -13.80 -7.76
CA LEU A 531 -8.68 -14.38 -6.52
C LEU A 531 -7.62 -13.43 -5.91
N PRO A 532 -7.84 -12.86 -4.70
CA PRO A 532 -6.93 -11.87 -4.11
C PRO A 532 -5.80 -12.53 -3.28
N VAL A 533 -5.61 -13.84 -3.47
CA VAL A 533 -4.61 -14.66 -2.79
C VAL A 533 -3.90 -15.55 -3.82
N GLU A 534 -2.65 -15.90 -3.58
CA GLU A 534 -1.89 -16.80 -4.43
C GLU A 534 -2.48 -18.21 -4.43
N SER A 535 -2.45 -18.85 -5.59
CA SER A 535 -2.67 -20.29 -5.74
C SER A 535 -1.43 -20.94 -6.33
N SER A 536 -1.07 -22.12 -5.82
CA SER A 536 0.05 -22.88 -6.38
C SER A 536 -0.32 -23.57 -7.70
N MET A 537 -1.62 -23.74 -7.98
CA MET A 537 -2.15 -24.22 -9.24
C MET A 537 -2.28 -23.07 -10.25
N GLY A 538 -1.27 -22.93 -11.12
CA GLY A 538 -1.32 -21.99 -12.25
C GLY A 538 -0.22 -20.93 -12.28
N GLN A 539 0.84 -21.06 -11.48
CA GLN A 539 2.06 -20.27 -11.68
C GLN A 539 2.62 -20.54 -13.10
N LEU A 540 2.26 -19.69 -14.06
CA LEU A 540 3.23 -19.27 -15.05
C LEU A 540 4.32 -18.57 -14.25
N SER A 541 5.34 -19.33 -13.84
CA SER A 541 6.48 -18.79 -13.10
C SER A 541 7.07 -17.65 -13.93
N ILE A 542 6.84 -16.40 -13.55
CA ILE A 542 7.52 -15.26 -14.14
C ILE A 542 8.97 -15.39 -13.67
N GLY A 543 9.81 -15.98 -14.51
CA GLY A 543 11.22 -16.13 -14.21
C GLY A 543 11.89 -14.78 -14.33
N VAL A 544 12.15 -14.11 -13.21
CA VAL A 544 13.03 -12.94 -13.19
C VAL A 544 14.46 -13.41 -13.04
N SER A 545 15.31 -13.02 -13.98
CA SER A 545 16.73 -13.39 -14.05
C SER A 545 17.59 -12.16 -14.34
N GLU A 546 18.89 -12.27 -14.10
CA GLU A 546 19.84 -11.25 -14.53
C GLU A 546 19.91 -11.19 -16.07
N LEU A 547 20.15 -9.99 -16.59
CA LEU A 547 20.34 -9.77 -18.02
C LEU A 547 21.70 -10.30 -18.47
N ASP A 548 21.71 -11.22 -19.43
CA ASP A 548 22.91 -11.64 -20.16
C ASP A 548 23.01 -10.78 -21.43
N SER A 549 23.63 -9.61 -21.31
CA SER A 549 23.60 -8.57 -22.34
C SER A 549 23.97 -9.07 -23.76
N PRO A 550 25.04 -9.87 -23.97
CA PRO A 550 25.34 -10.43 -25.29
C PRO A 550 24.23 -11.30 -25.91
N LYS A 551 23.46 -12.04 -25.09
CA LYS A 551 22.40 -12.93 -25.58
C LYS A 551 21.03 -12.25 -25.68
N ASP A 552 20.78 -11.30 -24.79
CA ASP A 552 19.44 -10.75 -24.57
C ASP A 552 19.17 -9.44 -25.33
N ILE A 553 20.20 -8.75 -25.81
CA ILE A 553 20.06 -7.36 -26.28
C ILE A 553 19.05 -7.19 -27.42
N SER A 554 18.94 -8.16 -28.32
CA SER A 554 17.98 -8.12 -29.42
C SER A 554 16.54 -8.18 -28.93
N GLN A 555 16.24 -9.07 -27.97
CA GLN A 555 14.91 -9.16 -27.37
C GLN A 555 14.62 -7.96 -26.46
N LEU A 556 15.61 -7.50 -25.69
CA LEU A 556 15.48 -6.30 -24.86
C LEU A 556 15.18 -5.07 -25.71
N SER A 557 15.86 -4.90 -26.85
CA SER A 557 15.59 -3.82 -27.80
C SER A 557 14.18 -3.92 -28.42
N ALA A 558 13.69 -5.14 -28.69
CA ALA A 558 12.32 -5.34 -29.16
C ALA A 558 11.29 -4.90 -28.11
N VAL A 559 11.44 -5.33 -26.85
CA VAL A 559 10.57 -4.93 -25.74
C VAL A 559 10.65 -3.43 -25.50
N TRP A 560 11.85 -2.84 -25.55
CA TRP A 560 12.07 -1.40 -25.41
C TRP A 560 11.23 -0.63 -26.43
N ASN A 561 11.39 -0.94 -27.72
CA ASN A 561 10.74 -0.21 -28.80
C ASN A 561 9.22 -0.42 -28.81
N ALA A 562 8.74 -1.58 -28.34
CA ALA A 562 7.31 -1.84 -28.18
C ALA A 562 6.71 -1.05 -26.99
N ALA A 563 7.41 -1.00 -25.86
CA ALA A 563 6.92 -0.36 -24.63
C ALA A 563 7.11 1.17 -24.63
N LEU A 564 8.13 1.68 -25.33
CA LEU A 564 8.51 3.09 -25.37
C LEU A 564 8.60 3.60 -26.83
N PRO A 565 7.49 3.61 -27.59
CA PRO A 565 7.50 3.93 -29.01
C PRO A 565 7.95 5.36 -29.33
N THR A 566 7.84 6.29 -28.38
CA THR A 566 8.33 7.68 -28.51
C THR A 566 9.82 7.84 -28.21
N TYR A 567 10.49 6.79 -27.74
CA TYR A 567 11.91 6.78 -27.37
C TYR A 567 12.67 5.63 -28.05
N PRO A 568 12.63 5.47 -29.38
CA PRO A 568 13.20 4.29 -30.02
C PRO A 568 14.71 4.20 -29.85
N LEU A 569 15.22 3.02 -29.50
CA LEU A 569 16.66 2.79 -29.32
C LEU A 569 17.10 1.52 -30.06
N PRO A 570 18.07 1.63 -30.99
CA PRO A 570 18.56 0.47 -31.72
C PRO A 570 19.44 -0.41 -30.83
N ALA A 571 19.39 -1.72 -31.04
CA ALA A 571 20.11 -2.70 -30.22
C ALA A 571 21.61 -2.41 -30.03
N PRO A 572 22.40 -1.97 -31.05
CA PRO A 572 23.81 -1.64 -30.84
C PRO A 572 24.04 -0.48 -29.85
N LYS A 573 23.16 0.52 -29.87
CA LYS A 573 23.24 1.66 -28.94
C LYS A 573 22.89 1.20 -27.53
N LEU A 574 21.85 0.38 -27.41
CA LEU A 574 21.41 -0.17 -26.13
C LEU A 574 22.48 -1.09 -25.53
N GLN A 575 23.17 -1.89 -26.35
CA GLN A 575 24.30 -2.73 -25.92
C GLN A 575 25.38 -1.89 -25.22
N VAL A 576 25.77 -0.77 -25.83
CA VAL A 576 26.80 0.12 -25.29
C VAL A 576 26.39 0.73 -23.96
N LEU A 577 25.12 1.16 -23.83
CA LEU A 577 24.61 1.78 -22.61
C LEU A 577 24.47 0.74 -21.49
N VAL A 578 23.87 -0.42 -21.77
CA VAL A 578 23.64 -1.48 -20.78
C VAL A 578 24.94 -2.15 -20.31
N SER A 579 26.01 -2.10 -21.11
CA SER A 579 27.31 -2.65 -20.72
C SER A 579 28.18 -1.69 -19.90
N GLN A 580 27.64 -0.54 -19.46
CA GLN A 580 28.40 0.39 -18.61
C GLN A 580 28.65 -0.19 -17.22
N GLU A 581 29.74 0.27 -16.59
CA GLU A 581 30.10 -0.11 -15.22
C GLU A 581 28.99 0.26 -14.22
N HIS A 582 28.95 -0.47 -13.10
CA HIS A 582 27.96 -0.32 -12.04
C HIS A 582 26.49 -0.58 -12.46
N GLY A 583 26.27 -1.12 -13.66
CA GLY A 583 24.98 -1.64 -14.10
C GLY A 583 24.72 -3.05 -13.59
N HIS A 584 23.51 -3.30 -13.08
CA HIS A 584 23.04 -4.64 -12.75
C HIS A 584 21.57 -4.75 -13.13
N HIS A 585 21.25 -5.56 -14.15
CA HIS A 585 19.99 -5.46 -14.85
C HIS A 585 19.20 -6.76 -14.78
N PHE A 586 17.88 -6.65 -14.80
CA PHE A 586 16.96 -7.78 -14.66
C PHE A 586 16.03 -7.88 -15.85
N VAL A 587 15.67 -9.11 -16.21
CA VAL A 587 14.69 -9.43 -17.24
C VAL A 587 13.69 -10.45 -16.72
N ALA A 588 12.43 -10.25 -17.09
CA ALA A 588 11.35 -11.18 -16.83
C ALA A 588 11.10 -12.01 -18.09
N ARG A 589 10.99 -13.33 -17.92
CA ARG A 589 10.81 -14.28 -19.02
C ARG A 589 9.52 -15.07 -18.90
N MET A 590 8.88 -15.31 -20.04
CA MET A 590 7.76 -16.24 -20.18
C MET A 590 8.02 -17.11 -21.40
N GLY A 591 8.05 -18.43 -21.21
CA GLY A 591 8.38 -19.36 -22.30
C GLY A 591 9.79 -19.19 -22.88
N GLY A 592 10.70 -18.54 -22.15
CA GLY A 592 12.07 -18.23 -22.58
C GLY A 592 12.26 -16.81 -23.17
N ASP A 593 11.19 -16.19 -23.65
CA ASP A 593 11.23 -14.85 -24.25
C ASP A 593 11.19 -13.75 -23.18
N ILE A 594 11.95 -12.68 -23.39
CA ILE A 594 11.91 -11.48 -22.55
C ILE A 594 10.57 -10.77 -22.78
N VAL A 595 9.82 -10.61 -21.71
CA VAL A 595 8.52 -9.89 -21.70
C VAL A 595 8.59 -8.57 -20.93
N GLY A 596 9.66 -8.32 -20.20
CA GLY A 596 9.92 -7.07 -19.49
C GLY A 596 11.34 -7.00 -18.95
N PHE A 597 11.82 -5.80 -18.63
CA PHE A 597 13.15 -5.58 -18.09
C PHE A 597 13.21 -4.39 -17.12
N CYS A 598 14.21 -4.42 -16.24
CA CYS A 598 14.55 -3.35 -15.32
C CYS A 598 16.06 -3.07 -15.40
N LEU A 599 16.43 -1.90 -15.93
CA LEU A 599 17.80 -1.43 -16.00
C LEU A 599 18.12 -0.64 -14.73
N THR A 600 19.05 -1.16 -13.93
CA THR A 600 19.50 -0.50 -12.69
C THR A 600 20.99 -0.13 -12.72
N TYR A 601 21.35 0.97 -12.06
CA TYR A 601 22.74 1.43 -11.90
C TYR A 601 23.00 1.95 -10.48
N ALA A 602 24.23 1.78 -9.99
CA ALA A 602 24.66 2.41 -8.74
C ALA A 602 25.53 3.65 -9.01
N SER A 603 25.13 4.80 -8.47
CA SER A 603 25.95 6.01 -8.49
C SER A 603 26.73 6.15 -7.19
N HIS A 604 28.05 6.28 -7.27
CA HIS A 604 28.94 6.41 -6.10
C HIS A 604 29.29 7.89 -5.87
N ALA A 605 28.79 8.47 -4.77
CA ALA A 605 29.22 9.77 -4.26
C ALA A 605 30.27 9.57 -3.14
N PRO A 606 31.08 10.59 -2.79
CA PRO A 606 32.18 10.42 -1.82
C PRO A 606 31.71 10.00 -0.43
N SER A 607 30.46 10.29 -0.08
CA SER A 607 29.87 10.04 1.25
C SER A 607 28.70 9.05 1.24
N TYR A 608 28.23 8.59 0.08
CA TYR A 608 27.08 7.67 -0.03
C TYR A 608 26.97 7.03 -1.43
N VAL A 609 26.20 5.96 -1.53
CA VAL A 609 25.84 5.30 -2.80
C VAL A 609 24.35 5.50 -3.05
N VAL A 610 23.96 5.76 -4.30
CA VAL A 610 22.55 5.89 -4.73
C VAL A 610 22.23 4.76 -5.69
N GLY A 611 21.17 4.00 -5.40
CA GLY A 611 20.62 3.00 -6.30
C GLY A 611 19.62 3.64 -7.24
N ASN A 612 19.80 3.44 -8.54
CA ASN A 612 18.96 4.02 -9.58
C ASN A 612 18.18 2.92 -10.30
N VAL A 613 16.88 3.09 -10.46
CA VAL A 613 16.10 2.38 -11.47
C VAL A 613 16.05 3.30 -12.69
N ALA A 614 16.94 3.05 -13.64
CA ALA A 614 17.12 3.91 -14.81
C ALA A 614 15.97 3.74 -15.81
N VAL A 615 15.52 2.51 -16.04
CA VAL A 615 14.41 2.19 -16.95
C VAL A 615 13.68 0.95 -16.46
N LEU A 616 12.36 0.99 -16.46
CA LEU A 616 11.50 -0.18 -16.30
C LEU A 616 10.52 -0.22 -17.47
N ALA A 617 10.45 -1.35 -18.16
CA ALA A 617 9.51 -1.53 -19.26
C ALA A 617 8.99 -2.96 -19.33
N VAL A 618 7.72 -3.09 -19.70
CA VAL A 618 7.04 -4.37 -19.92
C VAL A 618 6.36 -4.30 -21.27
N HIS A 619 6.48 -5.35 -22.07
CA HIS A 619 5.84 -5.46 -23.37
C HIS A 619 4.33 -5.17 -23.24
N PRO A 620 3.72 -4.31 -24.09
CA PRO A 620 2.34 -3.85 -23.91
C PRO A 620 1.32 -4.98 -23.69
N GLU A 621 1.42 -6.06 -24.45
CA GLU A 621 0.51 -7.23 -24.34
C GLU A 621 0.68 -8.05 -23.06
N LYS A 622 1.73 -7.79 -22.28
CA LYS A 622 2.06 -8.50 -21.03
C LYS A 622 1.90 -7.61 -19.80
N GLN A 623 1.49 -6.35 -19.98
CA GLN A 623 1.19 -5.46 -18.86
C GLN A 623 -0.03 -5.94 -18.07
N GLY A 624 -0.11 -5.54 -16.79
CA GLY A 624 -1.19 -5.96 -15.88
C GLY A 624 -1.01 -7.36 -15.27
N GLN A 625 0.05 -8.10 -15.63
CA GLN A 625 0.31 -9.48 -15.17
C GLN A 625 1.37 -9.55 -14.05
N GLY A 626 1.57 -8.48 -13.27
CA GLY A 626 2.53 -8.45 -12.17
C GLY A 626 4.03 -8.34 -12.55
N ILE A 627 4.38 -8.47 -13.83
CA ILE A 627 5.78 -8.46 -14.32
C ILE A 627 6.58 -7.23 -13.86
N GLY A 628 5.99 -6.03 -13.98
CA GLY A 628 6.65 -4.79 -13.55
C GLY A 628 6.92 -4.75 -12.05
N THR A 629 6.02 -5.30 -11.23
CA THR A 629 6.23 -5.44 -9.78
C THR A 629 7.39 -6.40 -9.51
N ALA A 630 7.36 -7.60 -10.10
CA ALA A 630 8.39 -8.62 -9.88
C ALA A 630 9.80 -8.10 -10.22
N LEU A 631 9.91 -7.33 -11.30
CA LEU A 631 11.16 -6.68 -11.72
C LEU A 631 11.66 -5.63 -10.71
N ILE A 632 10.76 -4.78 -10.19
CA ILE A 632 11.12 -3.80 -9.14
C ILE A 632 11.52 -4.51 -7.85
N SER A 633 10.75 -5.50 -7.42
CA SER A 633 11.04 -6.27 -6.20
C SER A 633 12.41 -6.92 -6.30
N LYS A 634 12.74 -7.54 -7.45
CA LYS A 634 14.04 -8.15 -7.66
C LYS A 634 15.20 -7.15 -7.63
N ALA A 635 15.02 -6.00 -8.27
CA ALA A 635 16.00 -4.93 -8.22
C ALA A 635 16.22 -4.42 -6.78
N THR A 636 15.13 -4.24 -6.04
CA THR A 636 15.14 -3.79 -4.64
C THR A 636 15.85 -4.78 -3.73
N GLU A 637 15.52 -6.08 -3.85
CA GLU A 637 16.21 -7.17 -3.16
C GLU A 637 17.72 -7.13 -3.41
N TRP A 638 18.12 -6.99 -4.68
CA TRP A 638 19.53 -6.97 -5.04
C TRP A 638 20.26 -5.75 -4.45
N TYR A 639 19.66 -4.57 -4.53
CA TYR A 639 20.23 -3.35 -3.95
C TYR A 639 20.40 -3.44 -2.43
N ARG A 640 19.38 -3.97 -1.73
CA ARG A 640 19.47 -4.22 -0.28
C ARG A 640 20.55 -5.25 0.03
N ALA A 641 20.58 -6.37 -0.68
CA ALA A 641 21.50 -7.47 -0.41
C ALA A 641 22.96 -7.08 -0.64
N ASN A 642 23.26 -6.44 -1.77
CA ASN A 642 24.62 -6.25 -2.25
C ASN A 642 25.21 -4.87 -1.94
N LEU A 643 24.39 -3.82 -1.94
CA LEU A 643 24.86 -2.43 -1.74
C LEU A 643 24.37 -1.82 -0.40
N LYS A 644 23.59 -2.56 0.38
CA LYS A 644 23.06 -2.13 1.71
C LYS A 644 22.34 -0.78 1.64
N LEU A 645 21.69 -0.52 0.52
CA LEU A 645 20.98 0.71 0.28
C LEU A 645 19.64 0.71 1.01
N THR A 646 19.21 1.89 1.48
CA THR A 646 17.91 2.13 2.11
C THR A 646 17.02 3.06 1.27
N ARG A 647 17.49 3.48 0.10
CA ARG A 647 16.78 4.37 -0.81
C ARG A 647 17.11 4.08 -2.27
N LEU A 648 16.10 4.14 -3.13
CA LEU A 648 16.21 4.11 -4.58
C LEU A 648 15.67 5.40 -5.19
N GLU A 649 16.18 5.75 -6.37
CA GLU A 649 15.64 6.83 -7.20
C GLU A 649 15.21 6.32 -8.57
N LEU A 650 14.09 6.87 -9.08
CA LEU A 650 13.74 6.75 -10.50
C LEU A 650 14.48 7.84 -11.27
N SER A 651 15.68 7.53 -11.71
CA SER A 651 16.55 8.44 -12.45
C SER A 651 17.72 7.70 -13.05
N SER A 652 18.46 8.36 -13.92
CA SER A 652 19.63 7.82 -14.58
C SER A 652 20.65 8.94 -14.77
N VAL A 653 21.78 8.87 -14.06
CA VAL A 653 22.84 9.89 -14.12
C VAL A 653 23.78 9.60 -15.30
N PHE A 654 24.50 8.49 -15.25
CA PHE A 654 25.27 7.93 -16.36
C PHE A 654 25.32 6.39 -16.28
N PRO A 655 25.17 5.66 -17.40
CA PRO A 655 24.70 6.14 -18.71
C PRO A 655 23.34 6.83 -18.56
N ARG A 656 23.07 7.83 -19.39
CA ARG A 656 21.90 8.70 -19.25
C ARG A 656 20.76 8.27 -20.15
N PHE A 657 19.72 7.73 -19.52
CA PHE A 657 18.42 7.43 -20.10
C PHE A 657 17.43 8.55 -19.80
N PHE A 658 16.82 8.53 -18.62
CA PHE A 658 15.84 9.52 -18.17
C PHE A 658 16.22 10.10 -16.81
N PRO A 659 16.14 11.42 -16.60
CA PRO A 659 16.39 12.02 -15.29
C PRO A 659 15.23 11.82 -14.29
N GLY A 660 14.10 11.29 -14.76
CA GLY A 660 12.89 10.97 -14.00
C GLY A 660 11.87 10.26 -14.88
N ILE A 661 10.62 10.12 -14.42
CA ILE A 661 9.50 9.57 -15.19
C ILE A 661 9.08 10.57 -16.28
N PRO A 662 9.14 10.22 -17.58
CA PRO A 662 8.68 11.11 -18.65
C PRO A 662 7.21 11.51 -18.50
N GLN A 663 6.91 12.79 -18.69
CA GLN A 663 5.57 13.36 -18.52
C GLN A 663 4.68 13.23 -19.76
N ASP A 664 5.24 12.86 -20.91
CA ASP A 664 4.50 12.56 -22.14
C ASP A 664 3.98 11.12 -22.20
N LEU A 665 4.33 10.27 -21.21
CA LEU A 665 3.74 8.95 -21.02
C LEU A 665 2.39 9.04 -20.27
N PRO A 666 1.50 8.02 -20.42
CA PRO A 666 0.22 8.01 -19.71
C PRO A 666 0.36 8.16 -18.19
N SER A 667 -0.59 8.84 -17.55
CA SER A 667 -0.59 9.09 -16.09
C SER A 667 -0.53 7.79 -15.27
N THR A 668 -1.04 6.69 -15.81
CA THR A 668 -0.99 5.35 -15.20
C THR A 668 0.43 4.86 -14.91
N VAL A 669 1.45 5.37 -15.61
CA VAL A 669 2.86 5.06 -15.34
C VAL A 669 3.31 5.70 -14.02
N GLN A 670 2.89 6.95 -13.76
CA GLN A 670 3.21 7.62 -12.50
C GLN A 670 2.48 6.96 -11.33
N GLU A 671 1.19 6.69 -11.52
CA GLU A 671 0.38 5.96 -10.54
C GLU A 671 0.95 4.58 -10.23
N PHE A 672 1.53 3.89 -11.23
CA PHE A 672 2.17 2.59 -11.02
C PHE A 672 3.30 2.67 -9.98
N PHE A 673 4.13 3.71 -10.01
CA PHE A 673 5.22 3.89 -9.06
C PHE A 673 4.73 4.40 -7.70
N GLU A 674 3.79 5.35 -7.67
CA GLU A 674 3.17 5.84 -6.41
C GLU A 674 2.51 4.70 -5.62
N ARG A 675 1.80 3.82 -6.33
CA ARG A 675 1.14 2.62 -5.78
C ARG A 675 2.10 1.54 -5.25
N ARG A 676 3.41 1.77 -5.36
CA ARG A 676 4.51 0.90 -4.88
C ARG A 676 5.48 1.69 -3.98
N GLY A 677 4.96 2.71 -3.31
CA GLY A 677 5.68 3.48 -2.29
C GLY A 677 6.68 4.53 -2.81
N PHE A 678 6.79 4.75 -4.13
CA PHE A 678 7.64 5.83 -4.63
C PHE A 678 6.98 7.19 -4.34
N SER A 679 7.66 8.04 -3.59
CA SER A 679 7.24 9.42 -3.39
C SER A 679 7.63 10.28 -4.60
N LEU A 680 6.63 10.73 -5.37
CA LEU A 680 6.84 11.69 -6.46
C LEU A 680 7.15 13.08 -5.91
N TRP A 681 8.05 13.80 -6.58
CA TRP A 681 8.44 15.13 -6.14
C TRP A 681 7.46 16.16 -6.69
N HIS A 682 6.49 16.59 -5.88
CA HIS A 682 5.45 17.56 -6.27
C HIS A 682 5.92 19.02 -6.30
N THR A 683 6.99 19.35 -5.57
CA THR A 683 7.62 20.68 -5.51
C THR A 683 9.10 20.55 -5.83
N SER A 684 9.44 20.50 -7.12
CA SER A 684 10.84 20.41 -7.56
C SER A 684 11.16 21.53 -8.54
N PRO A 685 12.42 22.02 -8.62
CA PRO A 685 12.85 22.69 -9.82
C PRO A 685 12.56 21.80 -11.03
N ARG A 686 12.11 22.41 -12.12
CA ARG A 686 11.85 21.79 -13.43
C ARG A 686 12.93 20.74 -13.76
N ASN A 687 12.57 19.60 -14.36
CA ASN A 687 13.54 18.63 -14.88
C ASN A 687 13.21 18.38 -16.34
N VAL A 688 13.99 18.97 -17.24
CA VAL A 688 13.72 18.88 -18.68
C VAL A 688 14.96 18.56 -19.48
N ASP A 689 14.73 18.00 -20.65
CA ASP A 689 15.70 18.03 -21.75
C ASP A 689 15.31 19.15 -22.71
N LEU A 690 16.32 19.84 -23.22
CA LEU A 690 16.17 20.95 -24.16
C LEU A 690 16.77 20.60 -25.51
N TYR A 691 16.17 21.16 -26.56
CA TYR A 691 16.67 21.04 -27.92
C TYR A 691 16.68 22.40 -28.61
N ARG A 692 17.67 22.60 -29.49
CA ARG A 692 17.72 23.74 -30.40
C ARG A 692 18.25 23.33 -31.76
N ASP A 693 17.56 23.74 -32.82
CA ASP A 693 18.12 23.79 -34.17
C ASP A 693 19.13 24.95 -34.29
N ILE A 694 20.34 24.64 -34.76
CA ILE A 694 21.45 25.58 -34.86
C ILE A 694 21.87 25.91 -36.29
N ARG A 695 21.14 25.44 -37.32
CA ARG A 695 21.47 25.71 -38.73
C ARG A 695 21.51 27.20 -39.05
N ASP A 696 20.60 27.96 -38.45
CA ASP A 696 20.53 29.42 -38.58
C ASP A 696 21.04 30.17 -37.33
N PHE A 697 21.63 29.45 -36.37
CA PHE A 697 22.13 30.08 -35.15
C PHE A 697 23.25 31.09 -35.45
N LYS A 698 23.15 32.24 -34.80
CA LYS A 698 24.17 33.29 -34.70
C LYS A 698 24.30 33.65 -33.23
N ALA A 699 25.53 33.71 -32.71
CA ALA A 699 25.77 34.16 -31.35
C ALA A 699 25.21 35.59 -31.16
N PRO A 700 24.43 35.85 -30.10
CA PRO A 700 23.97 37.21 -29.83
C PRO A 700 25.15 38.11 -29.41
N ASP A 701 25.40 39.16 -30.20
CA ASP A 701 26.53 40.09 -29.99
C ASP A 701 26.59 40.64 -28.56
N ALA A 702 25.44 40.92 -27.95
CA ALA A 702 25.35 41.44 -26.59
C ALA A 702 25.96 40.50 -25.53
N TYR A 703 25.89 39.18 -25.73
CA TYR A 703 26.49 38.21 -24.79
C TYR A 703 27.99 38.08 -25.02
N ILE A 704 28.43 38.08 -26.27
CA ILE A 704 29.84 38.01 -26.66
C ILE A 704 30.57 39.27 -26.21
N ALA A 705 30.11 40.44 -26.63
CA ALA A 705 30.71 41.73 -26.31
C ALA A 705 30.84 41.95 -24.79
N ARG A 706 29.81 41.60 -24.01
CA ARG A 706 29.86 41.71 -22.55
C ARG A 706 31.00 40.90 -21.92
N ALA A 707 31.31 39.72 -22.45
CA ALA A 707 32.40 38.89 -21.95
C ALA A 707 33.76 39.40 -22.44
N GLU A 708 33.87 39.78 -23.71
CA GLU A 708 35.10 40.31 -24.31
C GLU A 708 35.52 41.65 -23.70
N GLU A 709 34.59 42.57 -23.41
CA GLU A 709 34.85 43.84 -22.71
C GLU A 709 35.45 43.64 -21.31
N GLN A 710 35.21 42.48 -20.70
CA GLN A 710 35.79 42.09 -19.41
C GLN A 710 37.12 41.31 -19.58
N GLY A 711 37.63 41.20 -20.80
CA GLY A 711 38.91 40.58 -21.12
C GLY A 711 38.87 39.06 -21.24
N TYR A 712 37.69 38.45 -21.43
CA TYR A 712 37.57 37.01 -21.63
C TYR A 712 37.71 36.62 -23.11
N THR A 713 38.33 35.46 -23.36
CA THR A 713 38.41 34.84 -24.69
C THR A 713 37.90 33.40 -24.64
N PHE A 714 37.52 32.83 -25.79
CA PHE A 714 36.91 31.51 -25.86
C PHE A 714 37.58 30.65 -26.94
N ALA A 715 37.96 29.42 -26.58
CA ALA A 715 38.54 28.48 -27.52
C ALA A 715 38.31 27.02 -27.10
N PRO A 716 38.35 26.07 -28.05
CA PRO A 716 38.40 24.65 -27.73
C PRO A 716 39.62 24.30 -26.87
N LEU A 717 39.43 23.39 -25.91
CA LEU A 717 40.48 22.93 -25.01
C LEU A 717 41.64 22.28 -25.78
N GLN A 718 42.86 22.76 -25.54
CA GLN A 718 44.06 22.12 -26.07
C GLN A 718 44.53 20.98 -25.14
N PRO A 719 45.08 19.87 -25.68
CA PRO A 719 45.46 18.70 -24.87
C PRO A 719 46.41 19.02 -23.71
N GLU A 720 47.35 19.95 -23.89
CA GLU A 720 48.31 20.39 -22.87
C GLU A 720 47.66 21.09 -21.67
N HIS A 721 46.45 21.62 -21.84
CA HIS A 721 45.71 22.34 -20.79
C HIS A 721 44.64 21.46 -20.09
N TYR A 722 44.61 20.16 -20.40
CA TYR A 722 43.60 19.24 -19.87
C TYR A 722 43.69 19.05 -18.35
N GLU A 723 44.90 18.96 -17.80
CA GLU A 723 45.07 18.82 -16.34
C GLU A 723 44.58 20.06 -15.58
N GLU A 724 44.76 21.27 -16.13
CA GLU A 724 44.19 22.49 -15.57
C GLU A 724 42.65 22.44 -15.63
N CYS A 725 42.07 21.94 -16.72
CA CYS A 725 40.63 21.74 -16.85
C CYS A 725 40.10 20.78 -15.76
N LEU A 726 40.74 19.61 -15.58
CA LEU A 726 40.35 18.64 -14.55
C LEU A 726 40.50 19.22 -13.13
N ALA A 727 41.56 19.98 -12.87
CA ALA A 727 41.72 20.69 -11.61
C ALA A 727 40.59 21.70 -11.38
N GLY A 728 40.19 22.46 -12.41
CA GLY A 728 39.05 23.36 -12.38
C GLY A 728 37.73 22.65 -12.12
N GLN A 729 37.50 21.50 -12.77
CA GLN A 729 36.30 20.68 -12.55
C GLN A 729 36.23 20.15 -11.12
N ARG A 730 37.33 19.60 -10.59
CA ARG A 730 37.39 19.09 -9.20
C ARG A 730 37.24 20.21 -8.17
N LYS A 731 37.84 21.39 -8.41
CA LYS A 731 37.69 22.58 -7.55
C LYS A 731 36.22 23.00 -7.45
N ASN A 732 35.52 23.08 -8.58
CA ASN A 732 34.21 23.75 -8.64
C ASN A 732 33.01 22.79 -8.56
N PHE A 733 33.17 21.53 -8.94
CA PHE A 733 32.06 20.59 -9.16
C PHE A 733 32.30 19.20 -8.55
N SER A 734 33.25 19.05 -7.60
CA SER A 734 33.55 17.77 -6.93
C SER A 734 32.36 17.13 -6.20
N ALA A 735 31.34 17.91 -5.82
CA ALA A 735 30.10 17.38 -5.28
C ALA A 735 29.27 16.58 -6.31
N ASN A 736 29.53 16.76 -7.61
CA ASN A 736 28.90 16.04 -8.70
C ASN A 736 29.94 15.14 -9.39
N VAL A 737 30.25 14.01 -8.75
CA VAL A 737 31.29 13.06 -9.20
C VAL A 737 31.04 12.60 -10.63
N SER A 738 29.78 12.31 -10.96
CA SER A 738 29.38 11.88 -12.29
C SER A 738 29.63 12.93 -13.37
N TRP A 739 29.47 14.23 -13.05
CA TRP A 739 29.84 15.34 -13.94
C TRP A 739 31.35 15.38 -14.15
N VAL A 740 32.15 15.32 -13.08
CA VAL A 740 33.62 15.35 -13.16
C VAL A 740 34.13 14.13 -13.96
N GLY A 741 33.53 12.96 -13.74
CA GLY A 741 33.84 11.73 -14.46
C GLY A 741 33.62 11.81 -15.97
N GLN A 742 32.68 12.64 -16.46
CA GLN A 742 32.53 12.87 -17.90
C GLN A 742 33.72 13.62 -18.49
N TYR A 743 34.29 14.57 -17.74
CA TYR A 743 35.52 15.23 -18.17
C TYR A 743 36.69 14.26 -18.10
N GLU A 744 36.86 13.50 -17.01
CA GLU A 744 37.95 12.53 -16.84
C GLU A 744 37.98 11.44 -17.93
N GLY A 745 36.81 11.04 -18.42
CA GLY A 745 36.66 10.08 -19.51
C GLY A 745 37.00 10.61 -20.91
N LEU A 746 37.32 11.90 -21.05
CA LEU A 746 37.70 12.48 -22.34
C LEU A 746 39.13 12.08 -22.75
N VAL A 747 39.35 12.10 -24.06
CA VAL A 747 40.68 11.89 -24.67
C VAL A 747 41.01 13.08 -25.57
N PRO A 748 41.39 14.25 -25.02
CA PRO A 748 41.56 15.49 -25.79
C PRO A 748 42.61 15.39 -26.90
N THR A 749 43.60 14.51 -26.76
CA THR A 749 44.60 14.24 -27.81
C THR A 749 44.00 13.66 -29.10
N LYS A 750 42.86 12.96 -29.00
CA LYS A 750 42.10 12.41 -30.13
C LYS A 750 40.90 13.28 -30.50
N PHE A 751 40.30 13.94 -29.50
CA PHE A 751 39.08 14.74 -29.66
C PHE A 751 39.25 16.11 -28.96
N PRO A 752 40.09 17.02 -29.49
CA PRO A 752 40.40 18.28 -28.83
C PRO A 752 39.19 19.24 -28.77
N SER A 753 38.25 19.12 -29.70
CA SER A 753 37.04 19.94 -29.76
C SER A 753 35.89 19.41 -28.88
N SER A 754 36.17 18.61 -27.85
CA SER A 754 35.15 18.07 -26.94
C SER A 754 34.76 19.04 -25.82
N VAL A 755 35.57 20.07 -25.56
CA VAL A 755 35.32 21.06 -24.50
C VAL A 755 35.52 22.45 -25.05
N MET A 756 34.55 23.34 -24.82
CA MET A 756 34.72 24.78 -25.01
C MET A 756 35.15 25.40 -23.68
N VAL A 757 36.14 26.29 -23.71
CA VAL A 757 36.73 26.90 -22.53
C VAL A 757 36.71 28.43 -22.66
N ALA A 758 36.40 29.11 -21.56
CA ALA A 758 36.63 30.55 -21.43
C ALA A 758 37.94 30.79 -20.70
N PHE A 759 38.77 31.69 -21.20
CA PHE A 759 40.04 32.11 -20.60
C PHE A 759 39.95 33.56 -20.15
N ASP A 760 40.50 33.88 -18.97
CA ASP A 760 40.62 35.25 -18.49
C ASP A 760 41.76 36.02 -19.18
N SER A 761 41.94 37.29 -18.80
CA SER A 761 42.96 38.17 -19.38
C SER A 761 44.40 37.73 -19.09
N GLN A 762 44.62 36.77 -18.18
CA GLN A 762 45.92 36.16 -17.88
C GLN A 762 46.09 34.81 -18.58
N GLY A 763 45.11 34.37 -19.36
CA GLY A 763 45.12 33.08 -20.05
C GLY A 763 44.73 31.90 -19.17
N LYS A 764 44.18 32.13 -17.98
CA LYS A 764 43.73 31.07 -17.07
C LYS A 764 42.29 30.65 -17.37
N GLN A 765 41.98 29.36 -17.22
CA GLN A 765 40.64 28.84 -17.48
C GLN A 765 39.63 29.35 -16.43
N ALA A 766 38.50 29.88 -16.91
CA ALA A 766 37.45 30.53 -16.11
C ALA A 766 36.06 29.86 -16.26
N ALA A 767 35.80 29.13 -17.34
CA ALA A 767 34.55 28.38 -17.54
C ALA A 767 34.74 27.24 -18.56
N TRP A 768 33.87 26.23 -18.50
CA TRP A 768 33.95 25.00 -19.31
C TRP A 768 32.56 24.47 -19.67
N THR A 769 32.44 23.86 -20.85
CA THR A 769 31.29 23.04 -21.21
C THR A 769 31.69 21.92 -22.16
N LEU A 770 31.08 20.75 -21.99
CA LEU A 770 31.16 19.68 -22.99
C LEU A 770 30.46 20.15 -24.26
N MET A 771 31.08 19.88 -25.40
CA MET A 771 30.66 20.32 -26.71
C MET A 771 30.84 19.15 -27.70
N LEU A 772 29.95 18.17 -27.61
CA LEU A 772 30.11 16.87 -28.26
C LEU A 772 29.33 16.85 -29.58
N GLY A 773 30.01 16.55 -30.68
CA GLY A 773 29.35 16.31 -31.97
C GLY A 773 28.59 14.96 -32.00
N PRO A 774 27.76 14.72 -33.02
CA PRO A 774 26.94 13.50 -33.16
C PRO A 774 27.77 12.20 -33.13
N ASP A 775 28.96 12.21 -33.73
CA ASP A 775 29.85 11.04 -33.81
C ASP A 775 30.82 10.94 -32.61
N SER A 776 30.68 11.79 -31.61
CA SER A 776 31.56 11.79 -30.42
C SER A 776 31.47 10.46 -29.68
N PRO A 777 32.58 9.75 -29.41
CA PRO A 777 32.55 8.52 -28.62
C PRO A 777 32.00 8.73 -27.21
N ALA A 778 32.24 9.91 -26.62
CA ALA A 778 31.69 10.26 -25.31
C ALA A 778 30.16 10.37 -25.35
N LEU A 779 29.60 11.02 -26.38
CA LEU A 779 28.16 11.06 -26.60
C LEU A 779 27.61 9.64 -26.81
N GLN A 780 28.29 8.86 -27.66
CA GLN A 780 27.85 7.52 -28.01
C GLN A 780 27.86 6.55 -26.83
N LYS A 781 28.78 6.74 -25.89
CA LYS A 781 28.90 5.95 -24.66
C LYS A 781 27.93 6.42 -23.56
N GLY A 782 27.71 7.73 -23.43
CA GLY A 782 27.09 8.30 -22.23
C GLY A 782 25.60 8.64 -22.33
N TRP A 783 25.05 8.90 -23.53
CA TRP A 783 23.69 9.44 -23.68
C TRP A 783 22.82 8.63 -24.64
N ALA A 784 21.59 8.34 -24.22
CA ALA A 784 20.63 7.57 -25.00
C ALA A 784 19.82 8.43 -26.00
N LEU A 785 19.39 9.62 -25.59
CA LEU A 785 18.31 10.37 -26.24
C LEU A 785 18.71 11.38 -27.34
N PRO A 786 19.90 12.03 -27.36
CA PRO A 786 20.20 13.09 -28.34
C PRO A 786 19.94 12.72 -29.82
N PRO A 787 20.25 11.50 -30.30
CA PRO A 787 19.97 11.11 -31.68
C PRO A 787 18.48 11.14 -32.08
N LEU A 788 17.56 11.14 -31.11
CA LEU A 788 16.11 11.20 -31.36
C LEU A 788 15.67 12.56 -31.89
N CYS A 789 16.43 13.63 -31.64
CA CYS A 789 16.16 14.94 -32.23
C CYS A 789 16.69 15.07 -33.66
N GLY A 790 17.44 14.07 -34.15
CA GLY A 790 18.01 14.04 -35.50
C GLY A 790 19.40 13.40 -35.53
N PRO A 791 19.82 12.81 -36.67
CA PRO A 791 21.11 12.11 -36.78
C PRO A 791 22.33 13.04 -36.66
N LYS A 792 22.13 14.35 -36.86
CA LYS A 792 23.17 15.38 -36.73
C LYS A 792 23.00 16.24 -35.47
N THR A 793 22.41 15.66 -34.43
CA THR A 793 22.26 16.30 -33.12
C THR A 793 23.48 16.02 -32.24
N GLY A 794 24.14 17.10 -31.80
CA GLY A 794 25.20 17.05 -30.80
C GLY A 794 24.67 17.30 -29.39
N LEU A 795 25.58 17.41 -28.43
CA LEU A 795 25.26 17.66 -27.02
C LEU A 795 26.11 18.81 -26.47
N ILE A 796 25.46 19.70 -25.74
CA ILE A 796 26.09 20.57 -24.76
C ILE A 796 25.72 20.06 -23.37
N GLY A 797 26.73 19.81 -22.55
CA GLY A 797 26.54 19.26 -21.20
C GLY A 797 27.56 19.83 -20.22
N CYS A 798 27.31 19.59 -18.93
CA CYS A 798 28.25 19.91 -17.85
C CYS A 798 28.80 21.35 -17.94
N VAL A 799 27.90 22.34 -18.06
CA VAL A 799 28.20 23.77 -18.22
C VAL A 799 28.57 24.39 -16.87
N GLY A 800 29.81 24.81 -16.71
CA GLY A 800 30.34 25.29 -15.43
C GLY A 800 31.16 26.58 -15.55
N VAL A 801 31.00 27.49 -14.58
CA VAL A 801 31.85 28.69 -14.42
C VAL A 801 32.57 28.60 -13.08
N ASP A 802 33.88 28.88 -13.10
CA ASP A 802 34.69 28.94 -11.88
C ASP A 802 34.07 29.96 -10.90
N SER A 803 34.04 29.60 -9.61
CA SER A 803 33.45 30.43 -8.56
C SER A 803 33.89 31.88 -8.58
N ASP A 804 35.16 32.14 -8.93
CA ASP A 804 35.79 33.45 -8.88
C ASP A 804 35.38 34.35 -10.07
N HIS A 805 34.75 33.74 -11.08
CA HIS A 805 34.37 34.35 -12.35
C HIS A 805 32.84 34.39 -12.58
N ARG A 806 32.04 33.92 -11.61
CA ARG A 806 30.56 33.92 -11.70
C ARG A 806 29.99 35.35 -11.77
N LYS A 807 28.75 35.46 -12.29
CA LYS A 807 27.99 36.72 -12.46
C LYS A 807 28.59 37.73 -13.47
N ARG A 808 29.57 37.32 -14.26
CA ARG A 808 30.23 38.15 -15.30
C ARG A 808 29.66 37.97 -16.71
N GLY A 809 28.62 37.15 -16.88
CA GLY A 809 28.01 36.88 -18.20
C GLY A 809 28.67 35.76 -19.01
N LEU A 810 29.71 35.11 -18.47
CA LEU A 810 30.50 34.07 -19.13
C LEU A 810 29.70 32.88 -19.66
N GLY A 811 28.65 32.45 -18.96
CA GLY A 811 27.91 31.23 -19.32
C GLY A 811 27.25 31.31 -20.70
N LEU A 812 26.51 32.38 -21.00
CA LEU A 812 25.83 32.53 -22.29
C LEU A 812 26.81 32.73 -23.44
N ALA A 813 27.92 33.45 -23.21
CA ALA A 813 28.98 33.61 -24.19
C ALA A 813 29.67 32.27 -24.50
N LEU A 814 30.02 31.50 -23.47
CA LEU A 814 30.60 30.17 -23.58
C LEU A 814 29.72 29.23 -24.42
N LEU A 815 28.42 29.19 -24.11
CA LEU A 815 27.44 28.39 -24.85
C LEU A 815 27.31 28.85 -26.30
N SER A 816 27.30 30.17 -26.55
CA SER A 816 27.21 30.72 -27.90
C SER A 816 28.41 30.29 -28.75
N HIS A 817 29.63 30.41 -28.22
CA HIS A 817 30.83 29.93 -28.92
C HIS A 817 30.82 28.41 -29.14
N ALA A 818 30.32 27.64 -28.16
CA ALA A 818 30.22 26.19 -28.28
C ALA A 818 29.23 25.78 -29.39
N MET A 819 28.08 26.43 -29.47
CA MET A 819 27.09 26.18 -30.52
C MET A 819 27.59 26.58 -31.91
N GLU A 820 28.27 27.71 -32.05
CA GLU A 820 28.86 28.11 -33.32
C GLU A 820 29.96 27.14 -33.78
N ASP A 821 30.74 26.61 -32.85
CA ASP A 821 31.75 25.61 -33.16
C ASP A 821 31.12 24.28 -33.61
N LEU A 822 30.11 23.78 -32.89
CA LEU A 822 29.34 22.60 -33.31
C LEU A 822 28.73 22.80 -34.70
N LYS A 823 28.17 23.99 -34.96
CA LYS A 823 27.62 24.38 -36.27
C LYS A 823 28.69 24.31 -37.36
N ARG A 824 29.88 24.91 -37.12
CA ARG A 824 31.01 24.84 -38.07
C ARG A 824 31.45 23.41 -38.37
N ARG A 825 31.32 22.51 -37.40
CA ARG A 825 31.60 21.07 -37.54
C ARG A 825 30.48 20.27 -38.21
N GLY A 826 29.42 20.92 -38.68
CA GLY A 826 28.31 20.27 -39.40
C GLY A 826 27.22 19.69 -38.50
N THR A 827 27.21 20.04 -37.21
CA THR A 827 26.10 19.72 -36.29
C THR A 827 24.90 20.62 -36.63
N GLU A 828 23.71 20.04 -36.76
CA GLU A 828 22.50 20.77 -37.15
C GLU A 828 21.60 21.10 -35.95
N GLY A 829 21.68 20.31 -34.87
CA GLY A 829 20.92 20.52 -33.64
C GLY A 829 21.75 20.29 -32.38
N VAL A 830 21.38 20.92 -31.28
CA VAL A 830 22.05 20.76 -29.98
C VAL A 830 21.03 20.31 -28.94
N PHE A 831 21.38 19.22 -28.25
CA PHE A 831 20.67 18.72 -27.09
C PHE A 831 21.34 19.20 -25.80
N VAL A 832 20.54 19.61 -24.80
CA VAL A 832 21.02 19.87 -23.44
C VAL A 832 20.15 19.06 -22.49
N ASP A 833 20.77 18.13 -21.80
CA ASP A 833 20.10 17.13 -20.98
C ASP A 833 19.97 17.57 -19.51
N TRP A 834 18.87 17.18 -18.86
CA TRP A 834 18.62 17.36 -17.43
C TRP A 834 18.88 18.78 -16.91
N VAL A 835 18.16 19.75 -17.46
CA VAL A 835 18.22 21.15 -17.06
C VAL A 835 17.19 21.43 -15.96
N VAL A 836 17.68 22.08 -14.90
CA VAL A 836 16.88 22.60 -13.78
C VAL A 836 16.75 24.13 -13.76
N LEU A 837 17.64 24.83 -14.49
CA LEU A 837 17.67 26.28 -14.56
C LEU A 837 16.68 26.78 -15.60
N GLU A 838 15.70 27.57 -15.17
CA GLU A 838 14.70 28.18 -16.03
C GLU A 838 15.17 29.50 -16.64
N GLY A 839 14.90 29.70 -17.93
CA GLY A 839 15.14 30.96 -18.64
C GLY A 839 16.59 31.20 -19.05
N PHE A 840 17.55 30.37 -18.63
CA PHE A 840 18.96 30.54 -18.98
C PHE A 840 19.25 30.07 -20.41
N TYR A 841 18.85 28.86 -20.77
CA TYR A 841 19.09 28.30 -22.10
C TYR A 841 18.10 28.86 -23.13
N GLU A 842 16.89 29.23 -22.70
CA GLU A 842 15.85 29.85 -23.54
C GLU A 842 16.28 31.21 -24.10
N GLN A 843 17.19 31.93 -23.42
CA GLN A 843 17.84 33.14 -23.95
C GLN A 843 18.67 32.84 -25.21
N LEU A 844 19.18 31.62 -25.32
CA LEU A 844 19.78 31.07 -26.52
C LEU A 844 18.78 30.15 -27.22
N GLY A 845 17.49 30.50 -27.28
CA GLY A 845 16.49 29.88 -28.15
C GLY A 845 16.30 28.37 -28.01
N PHE A 846 16.71 27.77 -26.89
CA PHE A 846 16.42 26.37 -26.60
C PHE A 846 14.96 26.22 -26.20
N GLU A 847 14.34 25.17 -26.69
CA GLU A 847 12.96 24.81 -26.38
C GLU A 847 12.91 23.53 -25.54
N VAL A 848 11.85 23.36 -24.76
CA VAL A 848 11.62 22.13 -24.00
C VAL A 848 11.35 21.00 -24.99
N TRP A 849 12.20 19.98 -24.99
CA TRP A 849 11.96 18.78 -25.78
C TRP A 849 11.10 17.78 -24.99
N ARG A 850 11.48 17.52 -23.73
CA ARG A 850 10.78 16.61 -22.83
C ARG A 850 10.89 17.04 -21.37
N GLU A 851 9.88 16.69 -20.59
CA GLU A 851 9.78 16.96 -19.15
C GLU A 851 9.66 15.66 -18.36
N TYR A 852 10.24 15.67 -17.16
CA TYR A 852 10.37 14.50 -16.30
C TYR A 852 9.97 14.82 -14.86
N ARG A 853 9.39 13.83 -14.19
CA ARG A 853 9.09 13.90 -12.75
C ARG A 853 9.97 12.93 -11.98
N ARG A 854 10.70 13.45 -11.01
CA ARG A 854 11.55 12.64 -10.13
C ARG A 854 10.71 11.91 -9.08
N ALA A 855 11.19 10.74 -8.68
CA ALA A 855 10.60 9.94 -7.63
C ALA A 855 11.67 9.23 -6.82
N THR A 856 11.40 9.01 -5.54
CA THR A 856 12.28 8.22 -4.68
C THR A 856 11.50 7.23 -3.84
N PHE A 857 12.07 6.05 -3.65
CA PHE A 857 11.53 4.99 -2.81
C PHE A 857 12.43 4.79 -1.60
N ARG A 858 11.85 4.80 -0.41
CA ARG A 858 12.56 4.43 0.81
C ARG A 858 12.32 2.94 1.04
N MET A 859 13.39 2.17 0.88
CA MET A 859 13.40 0.72 1.02
C MET A 859 13.24 0.31 2.47
#